data_AF-U2NJK2-F1
#
_entry.id   AF-U2NJK2-F1
#
_cell.length_a   1.000
_cell.length_b   1.000
_cell.length_c   1.000
_cell.angle_alpha   90.00
_cell.angle_beta   90.00
_cell.angle_gamma   90.00
#
_symmetry.space_group_name_H-M   'P 1'
#
loop_
_entity.id
_entity.type
_entity.pdbx_description
1 polymer ?
#
loop_
_entity_poly.entity_id
_entity_poly.type
_entity_poly.pdbx_seq_one_letter_code
_entity_poly.pdbx_strand_id
1 'polypeptide(L)'
;MKKGLKSFLTALTLTGTIVNFAVPSLRVNAETLGSVSIKHITANTYVGDVGQVVDSFEILVDDIAKIQGIKAEDFEIINNYDGYPLNSKGELALENYEDDGISLSIEGNTIKMDVKDFKYDSSMTGVFSVVCYKYPELNFTSSNVNEIKTQTVDKFENLTYVGTNGVKIPYRLYSANTGKPEPLVIWMHGAGEVGTDNIKPVTANRGAVAFAESGYTTNVIAAQYPYKYSVDLTDSELKDMRDFFDAYEELINKLIAEVKVDSNRIYLTGASMGGGLTLRFLLEKPNLFTASVAIASRGTVKDLSELSKISKLPIWLFHAEEDTTNSSTISKNIYNKLKELGNDSAKMTIYSTEYMNSLRLYGGLLHWSWVPTLNNKDMISWLYSQSKQVVQVKDIVADTYIGDAGTMVQGFDITVNDASKLSGLKASDFDIKGNYDGYPLDSKGNLVQNNYADDEIKLSIEGNTVKLRFKGFKYPGGVISPFSIICSKYPELSFNQSNVSKVNIKTVDEFVAGTFVGSNGQNLTYKLKSTKSSKPEPLVVWLHGGGEVGTDGLKHLTENRGATTWTESGKETSVLSVQFPKNYGWAIYNNPTELKQMQDYFTAYNELIQKLISEGKVDKNRVYVVGASSGGGGVFRFMMQYPDLFAGAISIAAKDTIGDYKAEEAAVADFKEKLKGIKDIPIWIVHADGDPICDSRTSKYAYKALIELGSTKAKETIYSNEYMDARKFYGALKHWSWVPVFNNDQGMIDWLFEQTKAVDDNKSSNPIVNKDGVNKIIVKDADLTKGAKVEIEDVQSVKDGKGSFEIVAGNTTIKLPFSAIDDSLLVEGSKIVFELNIEENSDIVKNLKGNKKVYNFNLYVVNGDSKTLIHKFNDGEAEITITLTDEEISKFNKDKITVFYYNEETKSFESLKTSLDGNSVAFKTPHFSKYVIGEAANDSKTGLTLPQTGSMVGMNSLLGISIILIALGFVLVKKRAKI
;
A
#
# COMPACT_ATOMS: atom_id res chain seq x y z
N MET A 1 87.34 -4.33 -16.30
CA MET A 1 87.56 -4.18 -14.84
C MET A 1 86.28 -4.33 -14.03
N LYS A 2 85.18 -3.61 -14.33
CA LYS A 2 83.90 -3.70 -13.58
C LYS A 2 83.35 -5.13 -13.41
N LYS A 3 83.28 -5.94 -14.48
CA LYS A 3 82.78 -7.33 -14.44
C LYS A 3 83.57 -8.25 -13.49
N GLY A 4 84.90 -8.13 -13.45
CA GLY A 4 85.76 -8.90 -12.55
C GLY A 4 85.69 -8.45 -11.08
N LEU A 5 85.40 -7.17 -10.84
CA LEU A 5 85.22 -6.61 -9.49
C LEU A 5 83.86 -7.05 -8.89
N LYS A 6 82.78 -7.08 -9.69
CA LYS A 6 81.45 -7.58 -9.29
C LYS A 6 81.52 -9.06 -8.86
N SER A 7 82.15 -9.92 -9.66
CA SER A 7 82.32 -11.34 -9.33
C SER A 7 83.20 -11.56 -8.09
N PHE A 8 84.23 -10.73 -7.87
CA PHE A 8 85.10 -10.81 -6.69
C PHE A 8 84.39 -10.36 -5.40
N LEU A 9 83.60 -9.28 -5.44
CA LEU A 9 82.85 -8.76 -4.29
C LEU A 9 81.72 -9.71 -3.85
N THR A 10 81.01 -10.33 -4.80
CA THR A 10 79.97 -11.34 -4.49
C THR A 10 80.56 -12.65 -3.97
N ALA A 11 81.76 -13.05 -4.40
CA ALA A 11 82.44 -14.22 -3.84
C ALA A 11 82.86 -14.02 -2.37
N LEU A 12 83.21 -12.79 -1.96
CA LEU A 12 83.60 -12.48 -0.58
C LEU A 12 82.42 -12.47 0.40
N THR A 13 81.23 -12.05 -0.03
CA THR A 13 80.02 -12.05 0.82
C THR A 13 79.53 -13.47 1.11
N LEU A 14 79.71 -14.42 0.19
CA LEU A 14 79.39 -15.85 0.37
C LEU A 14 80.32 -16.58 1.36
N THR A 15 81.51 -16.06 1.65
CA THR A 15 82.49 -16.69 2.58
C THR A 15 82.46 -16.15 4.02
N GLY A 16 81.48 -15.32 4.38
CA GLY A 16 81.25 -14.89 5.77
C GLY A 16 82.32 -13.97 6.38
N THR A 17 83.17 -13.32 5.57
CA THR A 17 84.16 -12.35 6.06
C THR A 17 83.66 -10.94 5.79
N ILE A 18 83.17 -10.23 6.82
CA ILE A 18 82.89 -8.80 6.74
C ILE A 18 84.24 -8.07 6.65
N VAL A 19 84.63 -7.65 5.45
CA VAL A 19 85.79 -6.78 5.25
C VAL A 19 85.28 -5.39 4.91
N ASN A 20 85.48 -4.44 5.82
CA ASN A 20 85.38 -3.01 5.52
C ASN A 20 86.44 -2.67 4.46
N PHE A 21 86.06 -2.57 3.20
CA PHE A 21 86.95 -2.05 2.16
C PHE A 21 86.90 -0.52 2.17
N ALA A 22 87.93 0.10 2.73
CA ALA A 22 88.36 1.43 2.31
C ALA A 22 88.98 1.29 0.91
N VAL A 23 88.32 1.79 -0.12
CA VAL A 23 88.86 1.85 -1.48
C VAL A 23 89.98 2.92 -1.52
N PRO A 24 91.15 2.67 -2.15
CA PRO A 24 92.21 3.67 -2.25
C PRO A 24 91.72 4.88 -3.03
N SER A 25 91.91 6.07 -2.46
CA SER A 25 91.59 7.35 -3.10
C SER A 25 92.46 7.57 -4.34
N LEU A 26 91.87 7.40 -5.52
CA LEU A 26 92.37 8.04 -6.74
C LEU A 26 92.02 9.52 -6.64
N ARG A 27 92.97 10.31 -6.10
CA ARG A 27 92.90 11.77 -6.09
C ARG A 27 92.87 12.28 -7.53
N VAL A 28 91.69 12.65 -8.00
CA VAL A 28 91.52 13.63 -9.07
C VAL A 28 91.33 14.98 -8.36
N ASN A 29 92.23 15.92 -8.64
CA ASN A 29 92.14 17.30 -8.17
C ASN A 29 90.83 17.93 -8.68
N ALA A 30 89.86 18.11 -7.79
CA ALA A 30 88.78 19.07 -7.95
C ALA A 30 88.71 19.91 -6.68
N GLU A 31 88.66 21.22 -6.87
CA GLU A 31 88.62 22.25 -5.83
C GLU A 31 87.53 21.97 -4.79
N THR A 32 87.82 22.37 -3.55
CA THR A 32 87.05 22.12 -2.32
C THR A 32 85.59 22.57 -2.39
N LEU A 33 84.71 21.68 -2.87
CA LEU A 33 83.30 21.61 -2.47
C LEU A 33 83.24 20.66 -1.27
N GLY A 34 82.64 21.09 -0.15
CA GLY A 34 82.58 20.29 1.08
C GLY A 34 81.93 18.92 0.86
N SER A 35 82.26 17.92 1.70
CA SER A 35 81.70 16.56 1.60
C SER A 35 80.16 16.59 1.66
N VAL A 36 79.52 15.86 0.75
CA VAL A 36 78.06 15.63 0.78
C VAL A 36 77.71 14.58 1.84
N SER A 37 76.52 14.66 2.43
CA SER A 37 76.03 13.66 3.37
C SER A 37 74.60 13.24 3.06
N ILE A 38 74.32 11.93 3.11
CA ILE A 38 72.96 11.41 3.05
C ILE A 38 72.23 11.80 4.34
N LYS A 39 71.03 12.38 4.20
CA LYS A 39 70.12 12.74 5.29
C LYS A 39 69.00 11.73 5.47
N HIS A 40 68.48 11.19 4.38
CA HIS A 40 67.39 10.22 4.41
C HIS A 40 67.40 9.36 3.16
N ILE A 41 67.06 8.08 3.30
CA ILE A 41 66.85 7.15 2.18
C ILE A 41 65.47 6.53 2.31
N THR A 42 64.65 6.71 1.29
CA THR A 42 63.40 5.97 1.13
C THR A 42 63.58 4.92 0.04
N ALA A 43 63.30 3.64 0.35
CA ALA A 43 63.19 2.60 -0.65
C ALA A 43 61.72 2.45 -1.07
N ASN A 44 61.43 2.68 -2.35
CA ASN A 44 60.13 2.42 -2.93
C ASN A 44 60.09 0.98 -3.42
N THR A 45 59.16 0.21 -2.86
CA THR A 45 59.03 -1.22 -3.08
C THR A 45 57.60 -1.57 -3.46
N TYR A 46 57.40 -2.74 -4.04
CA TYR A 46 56.09 -3.37 -4.22
C TYR A 46 56.21 -4.86 -3.90
N VAL A 47 55.08 -5.56 -3.81
CA VAL A 47 55.08 -7.01 -3.55
C VAL A 47 54.81 -7.76 -4.85
N GLY A 48 55.86 -8.38 -5.37
CA GLY A 48 55.82 -9.25 -6.55
C GLY A 48 55.64 -10.72 -6.20
N ASP A 49 55.79 -11.58 -7.22
CA ASP A 49 55.60 -13.04 -7.09
C ASP A 49 56.58 -13.71 -6.11
N VAL A 50 57.74 -13.09 -5.92
CA VAL A 50 58.87 -13.58 -5.11
C VAL A 50 59.01 -12.86 -3.76
N GLY A 51 58.05 -11.98 -3.42
CA GLY A 51 58.01 -11.18 -2.20
C GLY A 51 58.20 -9.68 -2.45
N GLN A 52 58.71 -8.96 -1.46
CA GLN A 52 58.98 -7.52 -1.55
C GLN A 52 60.16 -7.23 -2.50
N VAL A 53 59.91 -6.39 -3.50
CA VAL A 53 60.81 -6.04 -4.61
C VAL A 53 61.06 -4.53 -4.59
N VAL A 54 62.30 -4.13 -4.81
CA VAL A 54 62.75 -2.74 -4.94
C VAL A 54 62.57 -2.28 -6.37
N ASP A 55 61.91 -1.14 -6.54
CA ASP A 55 61.70 -0.46 -7.83
C ASP A 55 62.54 0.83 -7.92
N SER A 56 62.64 1.60 -6.82
CA SER A 56 63.44 2.82 -6.80
C SER A 56 63.90 3.24 -5.40
N PHE A 57 64.84 4.19 -5.35
CA PHE A 57 65.29 4.87 -4.14
C PHE A 57 65.11 6.38 -4.25
N GLU A 58 64.76 7.03 -3.14
CA GLU A 58 64.84 8.48 -2.96
C GLU A 58 65.95 8.77 -1.94
N ILE A 59 67.03 9.41 -2.39
CA ILE A 59 68.21 9.70 -1.59
C ILE A 59 68.27 11.20 -1.34
N LEU A 60 67.84 11.64 -0.15
CA LEU A 60 67.91 13.03 0.27
C LEU A 60 69.31 13.33 0.77
N VAL A 61 69.98 14.32 0.17
CA VAL A 61 71.29 14.81 0.61
C VAL A 61 71.18 16.17 1.30
N ASP A 62 72.23 16.56 2.03
CA ASP A 62 72.27 17.86 2.70
C ASP A 62 72.33 19.05 1.73
N ASP A 63 73.07 18.90 0.63
CA ASP A 63 73.22 19.93 -0.41
C ASP A 63 73.63 19.29 -1.75
N ILE A 64 72.71 19.31 -2.72
CA ILE A 64 72.94 18.73 -4.05
C ILE A 64 74.02 19.47 -4.85
N ALA A 65 74.29 20.75 -4.54
CA ALA A 65 75.29 21.53 -5.25
C ALA A 65 76.72 20.99 -5.04
N LYS A 66 76.94 20.19 -4.00
CA LYS A 66 78.19 19.47 -3.71
C LYS A 66 78.43 18.29 -4.65
N ILE A 67 77.41 17.86 -5.41
CA ILE A 67 77.45 16.70 -6.30
C ILE A 67 77.19 17.16 -7.73
N GLN A 68 78.23 17.59 -8.45
CA GLN A 68 78.09 18.06 -9.83
C GLN A 68 78.26 16.95 -10.87
N GLY A 69 77.31 16.89 -11.81
CA GLY A 69 77.37 15.98 -12.96
C GLY A 69 77.38 14.50 -12.58
N ILE A 70 76.67 14.13 -11.51
CA ILE A 70 76.41 12.73 -11.17
C ILE A 70 75.53 12.09 -12.23
N LYS A 71 75.85 10.85 -12.61
CA LYS A 71 75.13 10.10 -13.66
C LYS A 71 74.88 8.68 -13.21
N ALA A 72 73.98 7.99 -13.91
CA ALA A 72 73.65 6.60 -13.62
C ALA A 72 74.89 5.69 -13.64
N GLU A 73 75.85 5.94 -14.54
CA GLU A 73 77.06 5.09 -14.69
C GLU A 73 78.05 5.21 -13.50
N ASP A 74 77.85 6.22 -12.65
CA ASP A 74 78.59 6.40 -11.40
C ASP A 74 78.13 5.42 -10.32
N PHE A 75 76.95 4.83 -10.45
CA PHE A 75 76.38 3.89 -9.48
C PHE A 75 76.45 2.43 -9.96
N GLU A 76 76.46 1.53 -8.99
CA GLU A 76 76.36 0.08 -9.18
C GLU A 76 75.63 -0.52 -7.97
N ILE A 77 74.83 -1.56 -8.19
CA ILE A 77 74.16 -2.30 -7.13
C ILE A 77 74.77 -3.71 -7.05
N ILE A 78 75.14 -4.09 -5.84
CA ILE A 78 75.74 -5.39 -5.53
C ILE A 78 74.72 -6.20 -4.72
N ASN A 79 74.66 -7.51 -4.99
CA ASN A 79 73.69 -8.46 -4.43
C ASN A 79 72.24 -8.15 -4.83
N ASN A 80 72.03 -7.52 -6.00
CA ASN A 80 70.73 -7.30 -6.62
C ASN A 80 70.30 -8.55 -7.40
N TYR A 81 69.35 -9.27 -6.83
CA TYR A 81 68.92 -10.56 -7.32
C TYR A 81 67.40 -10.59 -7.52
N ASP A 82 66.96 -11.16 -8.63
CA ASP A 82 65.58 -11.10 -9.12
C ASP A 82 64.56 -11.91 -8.32
N GLY A 83 65.03 -12.75 -7.39
CA GLY A 83 64.18 -13.56 -6.52
C GLY A 83 63.89 -14.99 -7.00
N TYR A 84 64.40 -15.43 -8.17
CA TYR A 84 64.27 -16.81 -8.67
C TYR A 84 65.56 -17.63 -8.49
N PRO A 85 65.66 -18.50 -7.46
CA PRO A 85 67.00 -18.94 -6.99
C PRO A 85 67.57 -20.08 -7.79
N LEU A 86 66.76 -20.69 -8.63
CA LEU A 86 67.11 -21.91 -9.34
C LEU A 86 67.18 -21.65 -10.84
N ASN A 87 68.22 -22.18 -11.48
CA ASN A 87 68.31 -22.26 -12.93
C ASN A 87 67.45 -23.41 -13.48
N SER A 88 67.44 -23.58 -14.81
CA SER A 88 66.67 -24.62 -15.49
C SER A 88 67.04 -26.08 -15.13
N LYS A 89 68.17 -26.29 -14.43
CA LYS A 89 68.58 -27.60 -13.89
C LYS A 89 68.17 -27.79 -12.43
N GLY A 90 67.51 -26.80 -11.82
CA GLY A 90 67.17 -26.82 -10.40
C GLY A 90 68.34 -26.52 -9.47
N GLU A 91 69.45 -26.00 -10.00
CA GLU A 91 70.66 -25.64 -9.23
C GLU A 91 70.61 -24.17 -8.83
N LEU A 92 71.21 -23.82 -7.70
CA LEU A 92 71.29 -22.43 -7.24
C LEU A 92 72.03 -21.54 -8.25
N ALA A 93 71.38 -20.46 -8.68
CA ALA A 93 71.93 -19.46 -9.59
C ALA A 93 71.58 -18.06 -9.10
N LEU A 94 72.45 -17.52 -8.25
CA LEU A 94 72.30 -16.21 -7.59
C LEU A 94 73.24 -15.19 -8.24
N GLU A 95 72.93 -14.81 -9.48
CA GLU A 95 73.75 -13.86 -10.24
C GLU A 95 73.24 -12.42 -10.06
N ASN A 96 74.16 -11.49 -9.80
CA ASN A 96 73.85 -10.05 -9.89
C ASN A 96 73.49 -9.70 -11.32
N TYR A 97 72.68 -8.65 -11.51
CA TYR A 97 72.45 -8.14 -12.84
C TYR A 97 73.75 -7.61 -13.50
N GLU A 98 73.91 -7.90 -14.78
CA GLU A 98 74.98 -7.29 -15.59
C GLU A 98 74.76 -5.79 -15.76
N ASP A 99 73.49 -5.39 -15.91
CA ASP A 99 73.02 -4.00 -15.97
C ASP A 99 71.95 -3.81 -14.89
N ASP A 100 72.23 -2.90 -13.96
CA ASP A 100 71.38 -2.58 -12.82
C ASP A 100 70.18 -1.70 -13.20
N GLY A 101 70.10 -1.25 -14.47
CA GLY A 101 68.99 -0.47 -15.00
C GLY A 101 68.84 0.89 -14.36
N ILE A 102 69.93 1.45 -13.83
CA ILE A 102 69.89 2.68 -13.04
C ILE A 102 69.50 3.87 -13.93
N SER A 103 68.49 4.60 -13.50
CA SER A 103 68.09 5.88 -14.09
C SER A 103 67.99 6.93 -12.98
N LEU A 104 68.52 8.14 -13.22
CA LEU A 104 68.57 9.19 -12.22
C LEU A 104 67.74 10.40 -12.64
N SER A 105 67.00 10.95 -11.68
CA SER A 105 66.46 12.31 -11.75
C SER A 105 66.72 13.05 -10.43
N ILE A 106 66.86 14.37 -10.51
CA ILE A 106 67.15 15.22 -9.34
C ILE A 106 65.98 16.18 -9.15
N GLU A 107 65.43 16.20 -7.95
CA GLU A 107 64.36 17.11 -7.54
C GLU A 107 64.75 17.77 -6.22
N GLY A 108 65.09 19.06 -6.27
CA GLY A 108 65.65 19.76 -5.11
C GLY A 108 66.94 19.10 -4.62
N ASN A 109 66.97 18.69 -3.35
CA ASN A 109 68.09 17.96 -2.73
C ASN A 109 67.93 16.43 -2.76
N THR A 110 66.98 15.89 -3.52
CA THR A 110 66.70 14.46 -3.59
C THR A 110 67.17 13.88 -4.92
N ILE A 111 67.96 12.82 -4.86
CA ILE A 111 68.28 11.97 -6.01
C ILE A 111 67.25 10.86 -6.06
N LYS A 112 66.43 10.83 -7.11
CA LYS A 112 65.54 9.72 -7.42
C LYS A 112 66.28 8.75 -8.32
N MET A 113 66.41 7.51 -7.88
CA MET A 113 67.13 6.44 -8.55
C MET A 113 66.17 5.30 -8.86
N ASP A 114 65.72 5.21 -10.10
CA ASP A 114 65.01 4.03 -10.59
C ASP A 114 66.02 2.91 -10.84
N VAL A 115 65.64 1.68 -10.52
CA VAL A 115 66.53 0.52 -10.60
C VAL A 115 65.80 -0.63 -11.27
N LYS A 116 66.54 -1.58 -11.83
CA LYS A 116 65.95 -2.84 -12.27
C LYS A 116 65.48 -3.65 -11.06
N ASP A 117 64.21 -4.05 -11.07
CA ASP A 117 63.56 -4.83 -10.01
C ASP A 117 64.43 -5.91 -9.38
N PHE A 118 64.65 -5.84 -8.07
CA PHE A 118 65.33 -6.89 -7.31
C PHE A 118 64.73 -7.08 -5.92
N LYS A 119 64.90 -8.27 -5.35
CA LYS A 119 64.34 -8.62 -4.04
C LYS A 119 64.95 -7.79 -2.92
N TYR A 120 64.11 -7.11 -2.12
CA TYR A 120 64.56 -6.20 -1.05
C TYR A 120 65.29 -6.93 0.09
N ASP A 121 64.71 -8.04 0.57
CA ASP A 121 65.28 -8.88 1.64
C ASP A 121 65.60 -10.27 1.09
N SER A 122 66.90 -10.59 0.99
CA SER A 122 67.40 -11.86 0.49
C SER A 122 68.34 -12.51 1.51
N SER A 123 67.84 -13.54 2.19
CA SER A 123 68.68 -14.39 3.04
C SER A 123 69.73 -15.21 2.28
N MET A 124 69.61 -15.30 0.94
CA MET A 124 70.47 -16.12 0.09
C MET A 124 71.67 -15.36 -0.48
N THR A 125 71.50 -14.09 -0.83
CA THR A 125 72.57 -13.23 -1.40
C THR A 125 73.17 -12.26 -0.38
N GLY A 126 72.55 -12.16 0.80
CA GLY A 126 72.89 -11.16 1.80
C GLY A 126 72.31 -9.79 1.45
N VAL A 127 72.74 -8.78 2.21
CA VAL A 127 72.25 -7.41 2.08
C VAL A 127 72.74 -6.78 0.77
N PHE A 128 71.84 -6.12 0.04
CA PHE A 128 72.20 -5.34 -1.14
C PHE A 128 73.04 -4.11 -0.75
N SER A 129 73.93 -3.69 -1.65
CA SER A 129 74.76 -2.49 -1.47
C SER A 129 74.71 -1.63 -2.72
N VAL A 130 74.34 -0.36 -2.57
CA VAL A 130 74.43 0.66 -3.63
C VAL A 130 75.77 1.36 -3.48
N VAL A 131 76.58 1.35 -4.54
CA VAL A 131 77.94 1.89 -4.57
C VAL A 131 78.01 2.99 -5.61
N CYS A 132 78.34 4.21 -5.19
CA CYS A 132 78.72 5.33 -6.03
C CYS A 132 80.24 5.45 -6.11
N TYR A 133 80.81 5.26 -7.30
CA TYR A 133 82.26 5.35 -7.50
C TYR A 133 82.78 6.80 -7.49
N LYS A 134 81.92 7.76 -7.86
CA LYS A 134 82.30 9.18 -7.96
C LYS A 134 82.23 9.90 -6.61
N TYR A 135 81.24 9.57 -5.78
CA TYR A 135 81.00 10.16 -4.46
C TYR A 135 80.76 9.04 -3.44
N PRO A 136 81.81 8.49 -2.82
CA PRO A 136 81.69 7.36 -1.89
C PRO A 136 80.79 7.62 -0.67
N GLU A 137 80.55 8.89 -0.32
CA GLU A 137 79.61 9.32 0.71
C GLU A 137 78.14 8.98 0.38
N LEU A 138 77.86 8.63 -0.88
CA LEU A 138 76.55 8.18 -1.35
C LEU A 138 76.37 6.65 -1.32
N ASN A 139 77.34 5.90 -0.81
CA ASN A 139 77.23 4.45 -0.66
C ASN A 139 76.27 4.10 0.49
N PHE A 140 75.39 3.13 0.27
CA PHE A 140 74.48 2.66 1.31
C PHE A 140 74.08 1.19 1.13
N THR A 141 73.55 0.61 2.20
CA THR A 141 73.02 -0.77 2.24
C THR A 141 71.58 -0.75 2.73
N SER A 142 70.89 -1.90 2.75
CA SER A 142 69.54 -1.98 3.32
C SER A 142 69.45 -1.49 4.78
N SER A 143 70.54 -1.59 5.55
CA SER A 143 70.58 -1.10 6.94
C SER A 143 70.60 0.43 7.07
N ASN A 144 70.91 1.14 5.98
CA ASN A 144 70.89 2.60 5.91
C ASN A 144 69.54 3.15 5.41
N VAL A 145 68.66 2.31 4.89
CA VAL A 145 67.31 2.71 4.44
C VAL A 145 66.51 3.15 5.66
N ASN A 146 66.01 4.38 5.64
CA ASN A 146 65.30 4.97 6.76
C ASN A 146 63.80 4.71 6.70
N GLU A 147 63.24 4.65 5.49
CA GLU A 147 61.83 4.42 5.22
C GLU A 147 61.69 3.42 4.07
N ILE A 148 60.79 2.47 4.21
CA ILE A 148 60.39 1.57 3.12
C ILE A 148 58.95 1.91 2.82
N LYS A 149 58.68 2.42 1.62
CA LYS A 149 57.32 2.57 1.11
C LYS A 149 57.01 1.33 0.30
N THR A 150 55.97 0.60 0.68
CA THR A 150 55.57 -0.63 0.00
C THR A 150 54.21 -0.43 -0.63
N GLN A 151 54.21 -0.37 -1.96
CA GLN A 151 53.01 -0.22 -2.76
C GLN A 151 51.96 -1.24 -2.31
N THR A 152 50.73 -0.75 -2.16
CA THR A 152 49.55 -1.49 -1.66
C THR A 152 49.64 -1.90 -0.19
N VAL A 153 50.75 -2.43 0.31
CA VAL A 153 50.92 -2.87 1.72
C VAL A 153 50.73 -1.71 2.71
N ASP A 154 51.21 -0.52 2.37
CA ASP A 154 51.05 0.68 3.20
C ASP A 154 49.58 1.12 3.34
N LYS A 155 48.68 0.61 2.47
CA LYS A 155 47.23 0.81 2.56
C LYS A 155 46.53 -0.20 3.47
N PHE A 156 47.23 -1.23 3.94
CA PHE A 156 46.69 -2.17 4.93
C PHE A 156 46.93 -1.65 6.34
N GLU A 157 45.87 -1.56 7.13
CA GLU A 157 45.94 -1.23 8.55
C GLU A 157 46.61 -2.37 9.34
N ASN A 158 47.48 -2.02 10.29
CA ASN A 158 48.13 -2.96 11.21
C ASN A 158 47.30 -3.09 12.50
N LEU A 159 46.60 -4.21 12.65
CA LEU A 159 45.61 -4.39 13.71
C LEU A 159 45.84 -5.69 14.49
N THR A 160 45.25 -5.77 15.68
CA THR A 160 45.21 -7.01 16.47
C THR A 160 43.81 -7.18 17.05
N TYR A 161 43.25 -8.37 16.90
CA TYR A 161 42.00 -8.78 17.54
C TYR A 161 42.28 -9.77 18.66
N VAL A 162 41.50 -9.72 19.74
CA VAL A 162 41.57 -10.68 20.84
C VAL A 162 40.21 -11.34 20.95
N GLY A 163 40.16 -12.64 20.63
CA GLY A 163 38.92 -13.42 20.71
C GLY A 163 38.46 -13.62 22.15
N THR A 164 37.19 -13.99 22.33
CA THR A 164 36.64 -14.28 23.66
C THR A 164 37.35 -15.44 24.38
N ASN A 165 37.95 -16.34 23.61
CA ASN A 165 38.81 -17.42 24.09
C ASN A 165 40.25 -16.99 24.44
N GLY A 166 40.58 -15.69 24.31
CA GLY A 166 41.89 -15.11 24.61
C GLY A 166 42.93 -15.22 23.48
N VAL A 167 42.60 -15.88 22.36
CA VAL A 167 43.50 -15.97 21.20
C VAL A 167 43.69 -14.60 20.57
N LYS A 168 44.95 -14.22 20.34
CA LYS A 168 45.32 -12.98 19.67
C LYS A 168 45.54 -13.24 18.18
N ILE A 169 44.88 -12.46 17.35
CA ILE A 169 45.02 -12.48 15.89
C ILE A 169 45.68 -11.16 15.47
N PRO A 170 47.00 -11.12 15.25
CA PRO A 170 47.62 -10.05 14.47
C PRO A 170 47.14 -10.17 13.02
N TYR A 171 46.58 -9.10 12.46
CA TYR A 171 46.10 -9.10 11.08
C TYR A 171 46.33 -7.76 10.38
N ARG A 172 46.40 -7.84 9.05
CA ARG A 172 46.39 -6.69 8.14
C ARG A 172 45.03 -6.57 7.48
N LEU A 173 44.46 -5.37 7.48
CA LEU A 173 43.16 -5.08 6.87
C LEU A 173 43.29 -4.02 5.78
N TYR A 174 42.93 -4.37 4.55
CA TYR A 174 42.66 -3.41 3.49
C TYR A 174 41.17 -3.17 3.41
N SER A 175 40.75 -1.91 3.50
CA SER A 175 39.35 -1.49 3.46
C SER A 175 39.05 -0.74 2.17
N ALA A 176 38.00 -1.13 1.44
CA ALA A 176 37.58 -0.42 0.23
C ALA A 176 37.00 0.99 0.49
N ASN A 177 36.57 1.27 1.74
CA ASN A 177 36.12 2.58 2.21
C ASN A 177 35.02 3.24 1.36
N THR A 178 34.04 2.46 0.88
CA THR A 178 32.92 2.96 0.07
C THR A 178 31.73 3.47 0.89
N GLY A 179 31.74 3.27 2.21
CA GLY A 179 30.61 3.56 3.10
C GLY A 179 29.46 2.54 3.02
N LYS A 180 29.68 1.39 2.36
CA LYS A 180 28.72 0.28 2.24
C LYS A 180 29.41 -1.05 2.59
N PRO A 181 28.65 -2.12 2.92
CA PRO A 181 29.21 -3.46 3.06
C PRO A 181 29.81 -3.95 1.74
N GLU A 182 31.10 -4.28 1.74
CA GLU A 182 31.82 -4.78 0.57
C GLU A 182 32.25 -6.25 0.75
N PRO A 183 32.55 -6.99 -0.34
CA PRO A 183 33.11 -8.33 -0.25
C PRO A 183 34.33 -8.37 0.67
N LEU A 184 34.59 -9.53 1.27
CA LEU A 184 35.79 -9.78 2.05
C LEU A 184 36.55 -10.97 1.49
N VAL A 185 37.81 -10.77 1.10
CA VAL A 185 38.76 -11.85 0.84
C VAL A 185 39.62 -12.09 2.07
N ILE A 186 39.72 -13.34 2.48
CA ILE A 186 40.57 -13.78 3.59
C ILE A 186 41.74 -14.55 3.01
N TRP A 187 42.95 -14.05 3.23
CA TRP A 187 44.20 -14.69 2.85
C TRP A 187 44.84 -15.43 4.03
N MET A 188 45.04 -16.73 3.87
CA MET A 188 45.79 -17.60 4.78
C MET A 188 47.18 -17.86 4.21
N HIS A 189 48.22 -17.39 4.91
CA HIS A 189 49.61 -17.47 4.45
C HIS A 189 50.23 -18.88 4.58
N GLY A 190 51.40 -19.09 3.96
CA GLY A 190 52.14 -20.34 3.99
C GLY A 190 52.99 -20.54 5.26
N ALA A 191 53.75 -21.63 5.31
CA ALA A 191 54.55 -21.97 6.49
C ALA A 191 55.75 -21.03 6.73
N GLY A 192 56.19 -20.28 5.69
CA GLY A 192 57.29 -19.31 5.77
C GLY A 192 56.91 -18.05 6.54
N GLU A 193 55.61 -17.72 6.57
CA GLU A 193 55.11 -16.46 7.11
C GLU A 193 54.55 -16.59 8.54
N VAL A 194 54.65 -17.78 9.14
CA VAL A 194 54.25 -18.03 10.54
C VAL A 194 54.98 -17.09 11.48
N GLY A 195 54.23 -16.53 12.44
CA GLY A 195 54.77 -15.64 13.46
C GLY A 195 53.75 -14.66 13.99
N THR A 196 54.25 -13.55 14.52
CA THR A 196 53.46 -12.49 15.16
C THR A 196 53.94 -11.07 14.79
N ASP A 197 54.79 -10.94 13.77
CA ASP A 197 55.34 -9.66 13.29
C ASP A 197 54.29 -8.78 12.57
N ASN A 198 53.19 -9.38 12.12
CA ASN A 198 52.12 -8.79 11.33
C ASN A 198 52.58 -8.11 10.02
N ILE A 199 53.69 -8.57 9.45
CA ILE A 199 54.29 -8.02 8.22
C ILE A 199 54.38 -9.09 7.13
N LYS A 200 54.83 -10.30 7.47
CA LYS A 200 55.05 -11.37 6.49
C LYS A 200 53.82 -11.75 5.66
N PRO A 201 52.58 -11.81 6.21
CA PRO A 201 51.39 -12.20 5.44
C PRO A 201 51.08 -11.31 4.24
N VAL A 202 51.59 -10.07 4.23
CA VAL A 202 51.35 -9.08 3.17
C VAL A 202 52.60 -8.76 2.33
N THR A 203 53.77 -9.31 2.66
CA THR A 203 55.05 -9.00 1.97
C THR A 203 55.74 -10.20 1.33
N ALA A 204 55.45 -11.44 1.77
CA ALA A 204 56.18 -12.62 1.32
C ALA A 204 55.83 -13.09 -0.11
N ASN A 205 54.62 -12.79 -0.56
CA ASN A 205 54.12 -13.07 -1.91
C ASN A 205 52.86 -12.22 -2.16
N ARG A 206 52.31 -12.30 -3.37
CA ARG A 206 51.14 -11.51 -3.77
C ARG A 206 49.81 -11.89 -3.09
N GLY A 207 49.79 -12.84 -2.16
CA GLY A 207 48.58 -13.45 -1.62
C GLY A 207 47.51 -12.47 -1.14
N ALA A 208 47.88 -11.46 -0.36
CA ALA A 208 46.96 -10.41 0.06
C ALA A 208 46.84 -9.26 -0.97
N VAL A 209 47.98 -8.80 -1.50
CA VAL A 209 48.02 -7.62 -2.38
C VAL A 209 47.36 -7.86 -3.73
N ALA A 210 47.37 -9.09 -4.27
CA ALA A 210 46.72 -9.42 -5.55
C ALA A 210 45.22 -9.15 -5.51
N PHE A 211 44.56 -9.39 -4.38
CA PHE A 211 43.14 -9.09 -4.22
C PHE A 211 42.87 -7.60 -4.05
N ALA A 212 43.74 -6.89 -3.32
CA ALA A 212 43.65 -5.43 -3.19
C ALA A 212 43.94 -4.70 -4.52
N GLU A 213 44.76 -5.30 -5.39
CA GLU A 213 45.13 -4.80 -6.73
C GLU A 213 44.22 -5.33 -7.85
N SER A 214 43.24 -6.17 -7.52
CA SER A 214 42.45 -6.91 -8.52
C SER A 214 41.55 -6.04 -9.41
N GLY A 215 41.34 -4.77 -9.03
CA GLY A 215 40.39 -3.86 -9.68
C GLY A 215 38.94 -4.04 -9.21
N TYR A 216 38.65 -5.05 -8.38
CA TYR A 216 37.36 -5.19 -7.72
C TYR A 216 37.32 -4.40 -6.42
N THR A 217 36.16 -3.78 -6.14
CA THR A 217 35.88 -3.21 -4.82
C THR A 217 35.78 -4.35 -3.79
N THR A 218 36.75 -4.44 -2.88
CA THR A 218 36.80 -5.49 -1.86
C THR A 218 37.53 -5.02 -0.61
N ASN A 219 37.21 -5.65 0.52
CA ASN A 219 38.07 -5.70 1.68
C ASN A 219 38.99 -6.93 1.58
N VAL A 220 40.18 -6.86 2.20
CA VAL A 220 41.10 -8.00 2.30
C VAL A 220 41.64 -8.09 3.72
N ILE A 221 41.59 -9.28 4.31
CA ILE A 221 42.26 -9.58 5.58
C ILE A 221 43.35 -10.61 5.36
N ALA A 222 44.54 -10.31 5.88
CA ALA A 222 45.65 -11.25 6.00
C ALA A 222 46.03 -11.38 7.48
N ALA A 223 45.50 -12.40 8.15
CA ALA A 223 45.84 -12.71 9.53
C ALA A 223 47.11 -13.57 9.59
N GLN A 224 47.98 -13.31 10.56
CA GLN A 224 49.16 -14.13 10.79
C GLN A 224 48.83 -15.26 11.78
N TYR A 225 48.91 -16.49 11.27
CA TYR A 225 48.78 -17.69 12.08
C TYR A 225 50.12 -17.97 12.81
N PRO A 226 50.11 -18.13 14.14
CA PRO A 226 51.33 -18.15 14.94
C PRO A 226 52.05 -19.51 14.99
N TYR A 227 51.41 -20.60 14.55
CA TYR A 227 51.94 -21.95 14.74
C TYR A 227 52.23 -22.67 13.41
N LYS A 228 53.33 -23.43 13.36
CA LYS A 228 53.48 -24.47 12.33
C LYS A 228 52.72 -25.70 12.79
N TYR A 229 52.17 -26.45 11.84
CA TYR A 229 51.54 -27.74 12.12
C TYR A 229 52.16 -28.89 11.31
N SER A 230 52.00 -30.09 11.81
CA SER A 230 52.52 -31.35 11.27
C SER A 230 51.64 -31.88 10.14
N VAL A 231 52.22 -32.67 9.23
CA VAL A 231 51.41 -33.32 8.17
C VAL A 231 50.38 -34.25 8.80
N ASP A 232 50.75 -34.99 9.84
CA ASP A 232 49.84 -35.75 10.70
C ASP A 232 49.47 -34.90 11.91
N LEU A 233 48.32 -34.24 11.80
CA LEU A 233 47.82 -33.32 12.82
C LEU A 233 47.58 -34.06 14.14
N THR A 234 48.17 -33.54 15.21
CA THR A 234 47.87 -33.91 16.58
C THR A 234 46.56 -33.28 17.06
N ASP A 235 45.95 -33.85 18.10
CA ASP A 235 44.76 -33.27 18.73
C ASP A 235 45.00 -31.85 19.25
N SER A 236 46.24 -31.56 19.70
CA SER A 236 46.64 -30.22 20.14
C SER A 236 46.66 -29.24 18.98
N GLU A 237 47.27 -29.59 17.85
CA GLU A 237 47.31 -28.70 16.66
C GLU A 237 45.90 -28.46 16.11
N LEU A 238 45.03 -29.47 16.11
CA LEU A 238 43.63 -29.33 15.75
C LEU A 238 42.88 -28.41 16.72
N LYS A 239 43.20 -28.46 18.02
CA LYS A 239 42.62 -27.56 19.01
C LYS A 239 43.09 -26.11 18.78
N ASP A 240 44.38 -25.91 18.53
CA ASP A 240 44.93 -24.57 18.27
C ASP A 240 44.33 -23.95 17.01
N MET A 241 44.09 -24.76 15.97
CA MET A 241 43.36 -24.33 14.76
C MET A 241 41.94 -23.90 15.08
N ARG A 242 41.17 -24.74 15.81
CA ARG A 242 39.79 -24.42 16.22
C ARG A 242 39.73 -23.12 17.01
N ASP A 243 40.58 -22.96 18.02
CA ASP A 243 40.60 -21.77 18.86
C ASP A 243 40.94 -20.51 18.03
N PHE A 244 41.84 -20.62 17.05
CA PHE A 244 42.14 -19.54 16.13
C PHE A 244 40.94 -19.22 15.21
N PHE A 245 40.28 -20.24 14.66
CA PHE A 245 39.13 -20.06 13.77
C PHE A 245 37.91 -19.48 14.48
N ASP A 246 37.68 -19.84 15.74
CA ASP A 246 36.62 -19.23 16.56
C ASP A 246 36.89 -17.74 16.76
N ALA A 247 38.11 -17.36 17.16
CA ALA A 247 38.49 -15.96 17.29
C ALA A 247 38.44 -15.20 15.94
N TYR A 248 38.72 -15.88 14.83
CA TYR A 248 38.67 -15.26 13.50
C TYR A 248 37.23 -15.09 13.01
N GLU A 249 36.35 -16.06 13.26
CA GLU A 249 34.91 -15.91 13.02
C GLU A 249 34.33 -14.74 13.82
N GLU A 250 34.72 -14.58 15.09
CA GLU A 250 34.32 -13.41 15.88
C GLU A 250 34.77 -12.09 15.24
N LEU A 251 36.02 -12.01 14.79
CA LEU A 251 36.54 -10.83 14.07
C LEU A 251 35.70 -10.55 12.81
N ILE A 252 35.40 -11.57 12.01
CA ILE A 252 34.60 -11.42 10.80
C ILE A 252 33.18 -10.94 11.15
N ASN A 253 32.54 -11.55 12.16
CA ASN A 253 31.22 -11.15 12.64
C ASN A 253 31.20 -9.71 13.17
N LYS A 254 32.26 -9.27 13.86
CA LYS A 254 32.43 -7.87 14.27
C LYS A 254 32.45 -6.93 13.06
N LEU A 255 33.17 -7.28 12.00
CA LEU A 255 33.24 -6.45 10.78
C LEU A 255 31.92 -6.44 9.99
N ILE A 256 31.15 -7.53 10.02
CA ILE A 256 29.79 -7.58 9.48
C ILE A 256 28.86 -6.65 10.28
N ALA A 257 28.92 -6.72 11.62
CA ALA A 257 28.11 -5.88 12.50
C ALA A 257 28.46 -4.38 12.38
N GLU A 258 29.72 -4.06 12.10
CA GLU A 258 30.18 -2.70 11.78
C GLU A 258 29.79 -2.24 10.35
N VAL A 259 29.04 -3.04 9.59
CA VAL A 259 28.53 -2.73 8.24
C VAL A 259 29.67 -2.52 7.22
N LYS A 260 30.84 -3.09 7.48
CA LYS A 260 32.01 -3.04 6.57
C LYS A 260 32.01 -4.19 5.56
N VAL A 261 31.46 -5.34 5.95
CA VAL A 261 31.55 -6.60 5.19
C VAL A 261 30.16 -7.08 4.76
N ASP A 262 30.02 -7.42 3.48
CA ASP A 262 28.86 -8.11 2.94
C ASP A 262 28.91 -9.60 3.32
N SER A 263 28.00 -10.02 4.21
CA SER A 263 27.91 -11.39 4.71
C SER A 263 27.58 -12.45 3.64
N ASN A 264 27.15 -12.02 2.44
CA ASN A 264 26.89 -12.88 1.30
C ASN A 264 28.11 -13.06 0.38
N ARG A 265 29.20 -12.33 0.61
CA ARG A 265 30.41 -12.32 -0.24
C ARG A 265 31.69 -12.37 0.59
N ILE A 266 31.81 -13.43 1.40
CA ILE A 266 33.01 -13.73 2.19
C ILE A 266 33.77 -14.89 1.53
N TYR A 267 34.97 -14.62 1.04
CA TYR A 267 35.79 -15.54 0.27
C TYR A 267 37.02 -15.98 1.08
N LEU A 268 37.30 -17.27 1.10
CA LEU A 268 38.43 -17.83 1.84
C LEU A 268 39.48 -18.42 0.90
N THR A 269 40.73 -17.99 1.04
CA THR A 269 41.83 -18.46 0.21
C THR A 269 43.15 -18.57 0.95
N GLY A 270 44.06 -19.40 0.44
CA GLY A 270 45.40 -19.55 0.99
C GLY A 270 46.27 -20.52 0.21
N ALA A 271 47.58 -20.49 0.49
CA ALA A 271 48.58 -21.31 -0.19
C ALA A 271 49.40 -22.20 0.76
N SER A 272 49.74 -23.41 0.31
CA SER A 272 50.57 -24.37 1.06
C SER A 272 49.94 -24.72 2.42
N MET A 273 50.61 -24.37 3.52
CA MET A 273 50.04 -24.43 4.87
C MET A 273 48.72 -23.64 4.98
N GLY A 274 48.66 -22.45 4.40
CA GLY A 274 47.44 -21.64 4.33
C GLY A 274 46.35 -22.26 3.46
N GLY A 275 46.71 -23.03 2.43
CA GLY A 275 45.76 -23.82 1.65
C GLY A 275 45.12 -24.92 2.49
N GLY A 276 45.90 -25.56 3.37
CA GLY A 276 45.40 -26.52 4.34
C GLY A 276 44.50 -25.89 5.41
N LEU A 277 44.90 -24.74 5.96
CA LEU A 277 44.07 -23.97 6.89
C LEU A 277 42.76 -23.53 6.24
N THR A 278 42.81 -23.11 4.97
CA THR A 278 41.62 -22.73 4.19
C THR A 278 40.59 -23.87 4.18
N LEU A 279 40.99 -25.09 3.83
CA LEU A 279 40.07 -26.22 3.80
C LEU A 279 39.56 -26.62 5.18
N ARG A 280 40.43 -26.60 6.21
CA ARG A 280 40.02 -26.97 7.58
C ARG A 280 39.07 -25.93 8.17
N PHE A 281 39.32 -24.63 7.97
CA PHE A 281 38.42 -23.57 8.40
C PHE A 281 37.06 -23.65 7.69
N LEU A 282 37.06 -23.97 6.39
CA LEU A 282 35.84 -24.21 5.61
C LEU A 282 35.02 -25.39 6.17
N LEU A 283 35.67 -26.48 6.59
CA LEU A 283 35.02 -27.65 7.19
C LEU A 283 34.42 -27.38 8.57
N GLU A 284 35.05 -26.50 9.35
CA GLU A 284 34.61 -26.17 10.70
C GLU A 284 33.51 -25.09 10.71
N LYS A 285 33.58 -24.12 9.79
CA LYS A 285 32.63 -23.01 9.66
C LYS A 285 32.02 -22.92 8.25
N PRO A 286 31.33 -23.98 7.76
CA PRO A 286 30.87 -24.05 6.37
C PRO A 286 29.87 -22.95 5.99
N ASN A 287 29.10 -22.45 6.95
CA ASN A 287 28.08 -21.41 6.71
C ASN A 287 28.66 -19.99 6.67
N LEU A 288 29.91 -19.79 7.08
CA LEU A 288 30.54 -18.47 7.12
C LEU A 288 30.92 -18.01 5.71
N PHE A 289 31.46 -18.92 4.90
CA PHE A 289 32.05 -18.60 3.61
C PHE A 289 31.08 -18.75 2.44
N THR A 290 31.37 -18.01 1.37
CA THR A 290 30.61 -17.98 0.12
C THR A 290 31.25 -18.85 -0.95
N ALA A 291 32.57 -18.80 -1.05
CA ALA A 291 33.39 -19.58 -1.96
C ALA A 291 34.83 -19.66 -1.45
N SER A 292 35.59 -20.61 -1.98
CA SER A 292 36.98 -20.81 -1.56
C SER A 292 37.93 -21.17 -2.68
N VAL A 293 39.17 -20.69 -2.57
CA VAL A 293 40.30 -21.04 -3.42
C VAL A 293 41.44 -21.59 -2.57
N ALA A 294 41.74 -22.88 -2.69
CA ALA A 294 42.85 -23.50 -1.96
C ALA A 294 44.00 -23.87 -2.90
N ILE A 295 45.20 -23.38 -2.61
CA ILE A 295 46.38 -23.49 -3.47
C ILE A 295 47.43 -24.37 -2.79
N ALA A 296 47.99 -25.36 -3.51
CA ALA A 296 49.02 -26.27 -3.02
C ALA A 296 48.72 -26.86 -1.62
N SER A 297 47.45 -27.17 -1.35
CA SER A 297 46.96 -27.41 0.02
C SER A 297 47.74 -28.49 0.76
N ARG A 298 48.23 -28.16 1.96
CA ARG A 298 48.82 -29.12 2.89
C ARG A 298 47.71 -29.94 3.54
N GLY A 299 47.80 -31.28 3.47
CA GLY A 299 46.70 -32.23 3.72
C GLY A 299 46.08 -32.23 5.12
N THR A 300 45.27 -31.22 5.44
CA THR A 300 44.49 -31.11 6.70
C THR A 300 43.20 -31.92 6.66
N VAL A 301 42.65 -32.24 5.48
CA VAL A 301 41.48 -33.11 5.30
C VAL A 301 41.95 -34.57 5.32
N LYS A 302 41.81 -35.24 6.45
CA LYS A 302 42.26 -36.63 6.64
C LYS A 302 41.17 -37.64 6.26
N ASP A 303 39.94 -37.38 6.70
CA ASP A 303 38.77 -38.14 6.26
C ASP A 303 38.01 -37.37 5.18
N LEU A 304 38.01 -37.91 3.96
CA LEU A 304 37.29 -37.32 2.83
C LEU A 304 35.76 -37.30 3.04
N SER A 305 35.21 -38.08 3.97
CA SER A 305 33.79 -38.04 4.33
C SER A 305 33.37 -36.68 4.91
N GLU A 306 34.30 -35.95 5.54
CA GLU A 306 34.07 -34.61 6.09
C GLU A 306 33.62 -33.61 5.01
N LEU A 307 34.02 -33.83 3.74
CA LEU A 307 33.69 -32.96 2.62
C LEU A 307 32.18 -32.85 2.34
N SER A 308 31.37 -33.78 2.87
CA SER A 308 29.91 -33.67 2.84
C SER A 308 29.40 -32.35 3.43
N LYS A 309 30.09 -31.81 4.45
CA LYS A 309 29.77 -30.53 5.11
C LYS A 309 29.90 -29.32 4.19
N ILE A 310 30.76 -29.41 3.16
CA ILE A 310 31.09 -28.31 2.24
C ILE A 310 30.76 -28.67 0.77
N SER A 311 30.02 -29.76 0.56
CA SER A 311 29.68 -30.30 -0.76
C SER A 311 28.86 -29.35 -1.64
N LYS A 312 28.25 -28.31 -1.08
CA LYS A 312 27.50 -27.29 -1.82
C LYS A 312 28.26 -25.99 -2.08
N LEU A 313 29.47 -25.84 -1.53
CA LEU A 313 30.24 -24.62 -1.68
C LEU A 313 31.01 -24.61 -3.01
N PRO A 314 31.05 -23.49 -3.73
CA PRO A 314 31.99 -23.29 -4.84
C PRO A 314 33.43 -23.32 -4.32
N ILE A 315 34.20 -24.31 -4.74
CA ILE A 315 35.60 -24.52 -4.33
C ILE A 315 36.46 -24.70 -5.57
N TRP A 316 37.52 -23.91 -5.72
CA TRP A 316 38.50 -24.07 -6.79
C TRP A 316 39.87 -24.44 -6.21
N LEU A 317 40.34 -25.64 -6.54
CA LEU A 317 41.64 -26.15 -6.12
C LEU A 317 42.71 -25.86 -7.18
N PHE A 318 43.88 -25.37 -6.75
CA PHE A 318 45.04 -25.15 -7.62
C PHE A 318 46.26 -25.92 -7.10
N HIS A 319 47.02 -26.54 -8.00
CA HIS A 319 48.24 -27.24 -7.65
C HIS A 319 49.20 -27.31 -8.86
N ALA A 320 50.51 -27.47 -8.63
CA ALA A 320 51.42 -27.94 -9.66
C ALA A 320 51.44 -29.47 -9.70
N GLU A 321 51.62 -30.08 -10.86
CA GLU A 321 51.60 -31.53 -11.05
C GLU A 321 52.66 -32.25 -10.20
N GLU A 322 53.89 -31.76 -10.29
CA GLU A 322 55.08 -32.29 -9.61
C GLU A 322 55.52 -31.39 -8.43
N ASP A 323 54.55 -30.88 -7.66
CA ASP A 323 54.85 -30.25 -6.38
C ASP A 323 55.55 -31.27 -5.45
N THR A 324 56.83 -31.02 -5.17
CA THR A 324 57.69 -31.90 -4.36
C THR A 324 57.53 -31.70 -2.85
N THR A 325 56.79 -30.67 -2.43
CA THR A 325 56.56 -30.35 -1.01
C THR A 325 55.21 -30.88 -0.55
N ASN A 326 54.14 -30.55 -1.27
CA ASN A 326 52.80 -31.07 -1.03
C ASN A 326 52.34 -31.81 -2.29
N SER A 327 52.02 -33.11 -2.20
CA SER A 327 51.63 -33.85 -3.39
C SER A 327 50.29 -33.34 -3.97
N SER A 328 50.25 -33.15 -5.30
CA SER A 328 49.03 -32.78 -6.04
C SER A 328 47.87 -33.79 -5.88
N THR A 329 48.18 -35.02 -5.46
CA THR A 329 47.20 -36.06 -5.10
C THR A 329 46.23 -35.58 -4.02
N ILE A 330 46.66 -34.70 -3.11
CA ILE A 330 45.79 -34.14 -2.07
C ILE A 330 44.61 -33.38 -2.71
N SER A 331 44.90 -32.43 -3.60
CA SER A 331 43.87 -31.66 -4.31
C SER A 331 43.02 -32.55 -5.23
N LYS A 332 43.64 -33.51 -5.93
CA LYS A 332 42.93 -34.47 -6.81
C LYS A 332 41.90 -35.29 -6.02
N ASN A 333 42.27 -35.82 -4.85
CA ASN A 333 41.38 -36.61 -4.02
C ASN A 333 40.19 -35.79 -3.48
N ILE A 334 40.44 -34.56 -3.03
CA ILE A 334 39.38 -33.66 -2.56
C ILE A 334 38.42 -33.31 -3.70
N TYR A 335 38.94 -32.93 -4.87
CA TYR A 335 38.13 -32.62 -6.05
C TYR A 335 37.23 -33.80 -6.43
N ASN A 336 37.82 -35.00 -6.56
CA ASN A 336 37.07 -36.19 -6.93
C ASN A 336 35.96 -36.50 -5.92
N LYS A 337 36.25 -36.36 -4.62
CA LYS A 337 35.22 -36.59 -3.60
C LYS A 337 34.12 -35.52 -3.63
N LEU A 338 34.44 -34.26 -3.85
CA LEU A 338 33.43 -33.20 -4.01
C LEU A 338 32.53 -33.48 -5.22
N LYS A 339 33.11 -33.92 -6.35
CA LYS A 339 32.33 -34.34 -7.54
C LYS A 339 31.43 -35.54 -7.23
N GLU A 340 31.93 -36.55 -6.52
CA GLU A 340 31.14 -37.72 -6.07
C GLU A 340 29.96 -37.30 -5.18
N LEU A 341 30.14 -36.29 -4.33
CA LEU A 341 29.10 -35.74 -3.46
C LEU A 341 28.12 -34.81 -4.19
N GLY A 342 28.20 -34.69 -5.53
CA GLY A 342 27.29 -33.88 -6.33
C GLY A 342 27.63 -32.39 -6.36
N ASN A 343 28.88 -31.99 -6.04
CA ASN A 343 29.29 -30.60 -6.17
C ASN A 343 29.56 -30.25 -7.64
N ASP A 344 28.60 -29.62 -8.31
CA ASP A 344 28.77 -29.18 -9.70
C ASP A 344 29.59 -27.90 -9.86
N SER A 345 29.79 -27.17 -8.76
CA SER A 345 30.57 -25.92 -8.74
C SER A 345 32.05 -26.13 -8.40
N ALA A 346 32.45 -27.34 -8.00
CA ALA A 346 33.85 -27.66 -7.71
C ALA A 346 34.70 -27.58 -8.99
N LYS A 347 35.85 -26.91 -8.90
CA LYS A 347 36.83 -26.75 -9.98
C LYS A 347 38.22 -27.18 -9.52
N MET A 348 39.05 -27.60 -10.47
CA MET A 348 40.45 -27.91 -10.22
C MET A 348 41.32 -27.49 -11.40
N THR A 349 42.48 -26.91 -11.09
CA THR A 349 43.53 -26.59 -12.05
C THR A 349 44.83 -27.23 -11.58
N ILE A 350 45.42 -28.08 -12.43
CA ILE A 350 46.76 -28.64 -12.24
C ILE A 350 47.68 -28.01 -13.27
N TYR A 351 48.70 -27.28 -12.83
CA TYR A 351 49.72 -26.72 -13.71
C TYR A 351 50.75 -27.79 -14.07
N SER A 352 51.01 -27.98 -15.35
CA SER A 352 52.05 -28.90 -15.80
C SER A 352 53.44 -28.40 -15.40
N THR A 353 54.39 -29.33 -15.22
CA THR A 353 55.80 -28.98 -14.97
C THR A 353 56.36 -28.08 -16.08
N GLU A 354 55.97 -28.30 -17.34
CA GLU A 354 56.37 -27.44 -18.48
C GLU A 354 55.91 -26.00 -18.30
N TYR A 355 54.64 -25.78 -17.93
CA TYR A 355 54.12 -24.44 -17.69
C TYR A 355 54.81 -23.76 -16.50
N MET A 356 55.00 -24.48 -15.38
CA MET A 356 55.71 -23.94 -14.22
C MET A 356 57.16 -23.57 -14.56
N ASN A 357 57.86 -24.41 -15.33
CA ASN A 357 59.21 -24.14 -15.81
C ASN A 357 59.28 -22.94 -16.76
N SER A 358 58.22 -22.69 -17.55
CA SER A 358 58.14 -21.48 -18.39
C SER A 358 58.08 -20.18 -17.58
N LEU A 359 57.63 -20.27 -16.32
CA LEU A 359 57.63 -19.17 -15.34
C LEU A 359 58.91 -19.14 -14.48
N ARG A 360 59.96 -19.88 -14.86
CA ARG A 360 61.23 -20.03 -14.13
C ARG A 360 61.09 -20.66 -12.74
N LEU A 361 60.04 -21.44 -12.50
CA LEU A 361 59.81 -22.17 -11.25
C LEU A 361 60.32 -23.60 -11.35
N TYR A 362 61.63 -23.77 -11.33
CA TYR A 362 62.29 -25.08 -11.47
C TYR A 362 62.41 -25.84 -10.13
N GLY A 363 62.52 -27.16 -10.19
CA GLY A 363 62.85 -28.01 -9.03
C GLY A 363 61.91 -27.79 -7.84
N GLY A 364 62.46 -27.45 -6.67
CA GLY A 364 61.65 -27.20 -5.47
C GLY A 364 60.67 -26.02 -5.58
N LEU A 365 60.85 -25.12 -6.55
CA LEU A 365 59.93 -23.99 -6.79
C LEU A 365 58.63 -24.42 -7.49
N LEU A 366 58.53 -25.68 -7.95
CA LEU A 366 57.25 -26.24 -8.42
C LEU A 366 56.17 -26.18 -7.33
N HIS A 367 56.56 -26.11 -6.05
CA HIS A 367 55.64 -25.86 -4.95
C HIS A 367 54.89 -24.51 -5.06
N TRP A 368 55.47 -23.52 -5.73
CA TRP A 368 54.99 -22.13 -5.78
C TRP A 368 53.85 -21.93 -6.79
N SER A 369 52.92 -22.89 -6.89
CA SER A 369 51.74 -22.80 -7.76
C SER A 369 50.80 -21.63 -7.41
N TRP A 370 51.02 -20.95 -6.28
CA TRP A 370 50.37 -19.67 -5.99
C TRP A 370 50.81 -18.55 -6.92
N VAL A 371 52.03 -18.58 -7.48
CA VAL A 371 52.53 -17.56 -8.41
C VAL A 371 51.62 -17.42 -9.64
N PRO A 372 51.40 -18.47 -10.48
CA PRO A 372 50.47 -18.34 -11.59
C PRO A 372 49.01 -18.16 -11.14
N THR A 373 48.63 -18.70 -9.98
CA THR A 373 47.24 -18.62 -9.50
C THR A 373 46.83 -17.22 -9.07
N LEU A 374 47.69 -16.51 -8.33
CA LEU A 374 47.42 -15.14 -7.87
C LEU A 374 47.48 -14.11 -9.02
N ASN A 375 48.09 -14.49 -10.15
CA ASN A 375 48.07 -13.73 -11.40
C ASN A 375 46.92 -14.12 -12.35
N ASN A 376 46.11 -15.13 -11.99
CA ASN A 376 45.05 -15.64 -12.84
C ASN A 376 43.78 -14.78 -12.73
N LYS A 377 43.52 -13.97 -13.76
CA LYS A 377 42.33 -13.11 -13.84
C LYS A 377 41.01 -13.88 -13.86
N ASP A 378 40.99 -15.09 -14.41
CA ASP A 378 39.78 -15.93 -14.45
C ASP A 378 39.45 -16.48 -13.07
N MET A 379 40.47 -16.85 -12.28
CA MET A 379 40.30 -17.24 -10.88
C MET A 379 39.72 -16.08 -10.06
N ILE A 380 40.32 -14.90 -10.18
CA ILE A 380 39.88 -13.68 -9.48
C ILE A 380 38.43 -13.34 -9.88
N SER A 381 38.14 -13.27 -11.18
CA SER A 381 36.79 -12.99 -11.68
C SER A 381 35.78 -14.04 -11.24
N TRP A 382 36.14 -15.31 -11.26
CA TRP A 382 35.29 -16.39 -10.77
C TRP A 382 34.99 -16.23 -9.29
N LEU A 383 35.99 -15.89 -8.46
CA LEU A 383 35.81 -15.72 -7.02
C LEU A 383 34.80 -14.61 -6.72
N TYR A 384 34.96 -13.44 -7.35
CA TYR A 384 34.06 -12.30 -7.17
C TYR A 384 32.67 -12.48 -7.80
N SER A 385 32.51 -13.46 -8.71
CA SER A 385 31.18 -13.82 -9.22
C SER A 385 30.35 -14.66 -8.24
N GLN A 386 30.96 -15.18 -7.17
CA GLN A 386 30.27 -15.99 -6.17
C GLN A 386 29.52 -15.09 -5.17
N SER A 387 28.28 -15.45 -4.84
CA SER A 387 27.47 -14.80 -3.81
C SER A 387 26.56 -15.83 -3.15
N LYS A 388 26.35 -15.74 -1.83
CA LYS A 388 25.27 -16.48 -1.18
C LYS A 388 23.96 -15.97 -1.76
N GLN A 389 23.20 -16.86 -2.36
CA GLN A 389 21.94 -16.53 -3.04
C GLN A 389 20.80 -16.59 -2.03
N VAL A 390 20.56 -15.50 -1.30
CA VAL A 390 19.47 -15.44 -0.29
C VAL A 390 18.20 -14.86 -0.93
N VAL A 391 17.09 -15.56 -0.76
CA VAL A 391 15.76 -15.02 -1.10
C VAL A 391 15.43 -13.92 -0.11
N GLN A 392 15.14 -12.72 -0.60
CA GLN A 392 14.75 -11.59 0.24
C GLN A 392 13.28 -11.28 0.02
N VAL A 393 12.49 -11.28 1.10
CA VAL A 393 11.13 -10.75 1.08
C VAL A 393 11.19 -9.22 0.94
N LYS A 394 10.46 -8.70 -0.04
CA LYS A 394 10.32 -7.27 -0.33
C LYS A 394 9.04 -6.70 0.22
N ASP A 395 7.95 -7.46 0.16
CA ASP A 395 6.62 -6.99 0.53
C ASP A 395 5.73 -8.16 0.96
N ILE A 396 4.84 -7.92 1.92
CA ILE A 396 3.83 -8.90 2.36
C ILE A 396 2.48 -8.21 2.45
N VAL A 397 1.55 -8.59 1.58
CA VAL A 397 0.20 -8.04 1.53
C VAL A 397 -0.80 -9.06 2.05
N ALA A 398 -1.60 -8.68 3.05
CA ALA A 398 -2.70 -9.51 3.56
C ALA A 398 -3.95 -9.36 2.68
N ASP A 399 -4.54 -10.48 2.28
CA ASP A 399 -5.83 -10.57 1.62
C ASP A 399 -6.89 -10.92 2.69
N THR A 400 -7.74 -9.96 3.01
CA THR A 400 -8.71 -10.05 4.12
C THR A 400 -10.14 -9.79 3.66
N TYR A 401 -11.10 -10.23 4.46
CA TYR A 401 -12.53 -9.98 4.30
C TYR A 401 -13.17 -9.75 5.68
N ILE A 402 -14.40 -9.24 5.70
CA ILE A 402 -15.16 -9.08 6.95
C ILE A 402 -16.04 -10.30 7.19
N GLY A 403 -15.68 -11.08 8.19
CA GLY A 403 -16.46 -12.22 8.70
C GLY A 403 -17.26 -11.86 9.95
N ASP A 404 -17.82 -12.88 10.59
CA ASP A 404 -18.71 -12.74 11.76
C ASP A 404 -18.01 -12.08 12.95
N ALA A 405 -16.73 -12.42 13.17
CA ALA A 405 -15.89 -11.85 14.22
C ALA A 405 -15.09 -10.61 13.75
N GLY A 406 -15.52 -9.95 12.68
CA GLY A 406 -14.85 -8.78 12.10
C GLY A 406 -13.83 -9.16 11.04
N THR A 407 -12.69 -8.47 11.00
CA THR A 407 -11.68 -8.69 9.95
C THR A 407 -11.02 -10.07 10.06
N MET A 408 -11.08 -10.83 8.97
CA MET A 408 -10.53 -12.18 8.80
C MET A 408 -9.52 -12.19 7.65
N VAL A 409 -8.38 -12.85 7.79
CA VAL A 409 -7.39 -13.05 6.72
C VAL A 409 -7.59 -14.40 6.05
N GLN A 410 -7.50 -14.45 4.73
CA GLN A 410 -7.65 -15.68 3.91
C GLN A 410 -6.43 -15.96 3.02
N GLY A 411 -5.46 -15.04 2.99
CA GLY A 411 -4.26 -15.21 2.21
C GLY A 411 -3.20 -14.14 2.45
N PHE A 412 -2.01 -14.44 1.97
CA PHE A 412 -0.91 -13.48 1.89
C PHE A 412 -0.25 -13.56 0.51
N ASP A 413 0.13 -12.40 -0.02
CA ASP A 413 0.95 -12.27 -1.21
C ASP A 413 2.34 -11.79 -0.77
N ILE A 414 3.35 -12.65 -0.90
CA ILE A 414 4.72 -12.43 -0.45
C ILE A 414 5.59 -12.16 -1.69
N THR A 415 5.99 -10.92 -1.89
CA THR A 415 6.87 -10.54 -3.00
C THR A 415 8.32 -10.76 -2.60
N VAL A 416 9.09 -11.49 -3.41
CA VAL A 416 10.53 -11.72 -3.19
C VAL A 416 11.38 -11.08 -4.28
N ASN A 417 12.69 -10.98 -4.04
CA ASN A 417 13.64 -10.51 -5.05
C ASN A 417 13.74 -11.42 -6.29
N ASP A 418 13.65 -12.73 -6.09
CA ASP A 418 13.78 -13.72 -7.16
C ASP A 418 13.13 -15.06 -6.76
N ALA A 419 11.91 -15.31 -7.26
CA ALA A 419 11.17 -16.53 -6.92
C ALA A 419 11.70 -17.78 -7.63
N SER A 420 12.53 -17.65 -8.68
CA SER A 420 13.15 -18.82 -9.34
C SER A 420 14.03 -19.63 -8.39
N LYS A 421 14.48 -19.00 -7.29
CA LYS A 421 15.28 -19.61 -6.23
C LYS A 421 14.48 -20.42 -5.22
N LEU A 422 13.14 -20.32 -5.24
CA LEU A 422 12.23 -21.08 -4.37
C LEU A 422 11.91 -22.47 -4.94
N SER A 423 12.94 -23.16 -5.45
CA SER A 423 12.79 -24.45 -6.14
C SER A 423 12.17 -25.53 -5.25
N GLY A 424 11.05 -26.07 -5.70
CA GLY A 424 10.29 -27.11 -5.00
C GLY A 424 9.65 -26.64 -3.69
N LEU A 425 9.42 -25.34 -3.51
CA LEU A 425 8.56 -24.82 -2.44
C LEU A 425 7.15 -25.39 -2.62
N LYS A 426 6.57 -25.92 -1.55
CA LYS A 426 5.24 -26.54 -1.54
C LYS A 426 4.43 -26.07 -0.33
N ALA A 427 3.11 -26.20 -0.42
CA ALA A 427 2.21 -25.78 0.65
C ALA A 427 2.54 -26.44 2.01
N SER A 428 2.97 -27.71 1.99
CA SER A 428 3.38 -28.43 3.21
C SER A 428 4.65 -27.92 3.88
N ASP A 429 5.36 -26.98 3.25
CA ASP A 429 6.52 -26.33 3.87
C ASP A 429 6.08 -25.19 4.82
N PHE A 430 4.80 -24.76 4.73
CA PHE A 430 4.19 -23.74 5.55
C PHE A 430 3.31 -24.32 6.66
N ASP A 431 3.29 -23.63 7.79
CA ASP A 431 2.46 -23.93 8.95
C ASP A 431 1.98 -22.61 9.56
N ILE A 432 0.71 -22.54 9.96
CA ILE A 432 0.12 -21.35 10.58
C ILE A 432 -0.09 -21.62 12.06
N LYS A 433 0.42 -20.73 12.91
CA LYS A 433 0.15 -20.73 14.35
C LYS A 433 -0.72 -19.54 14.71
N GLY A 434 -1.53 -19.70 15.76
CA GLY A 434 -2.43 -18.67 16.27
C GLY A 434 -3.67 -18.42 15.40
N ASN A 435 -3.90 -19.24 14.37
CA ASN A 435 -5.07 -19.14 13.50
C ASN A 435 -6.31 -19.76 14.15
N TYR A 436 -7.32 -18.93 14.40
CA TYR A 436 -8.59 -19.36 14.98
C TYR A 436 -9.75 -18.60 14.35
N ASP A 437 -10.96 -19.13 14.54
CA ASP A 437 -12.19 -18.68 13.87
C ASP A 437 -12.74 -17.34 14.37
N GLY A 438 -12.15 -16.77 15.43
CA GLY A 438 -12.58 -15.51 16.01
C GLY A 438 -13.56 -15.66 17.18
N TYR A 439 -13.90 -16.89 17.60
CA TYR A 439 -14.77 -17.14 18.76
C TYR A 439 -13.93 -17.48 20.00
N PRO A 440 -13.64 -16.51 20.89
CA PRO A 440 -12.65 -16.69 21.94
C PRO A 440 -13.19 -17.38 23.18
N LEU A 441 -14.44 -17.86 23.22
CA LEU A 441 -15.05 -18.43 24.43
C LEU A 441 -15.46 -19.89 24.22
N ASP A 442 -15.22 -20.74 25.22
CA ASP A 442 -15.83 -22.07 25.33
C ASP A 442 -17.21 -22.00 26.01
N SER A 443 -17.90 -23.15 26.10
CA SER A 443 -19.22 -23.24 26.74
C SER A 443 -19.23 -22.94 28.24
N LYS A 444 -18.05 -22.88 28.88
CA LYS A 444 -17.86 -22.50 30.29
C LYS A 444 -17.47 -21.02 30.44
N GLY A 445 -17.30 -20.29 29.34
CA GLY A 445 -16.89 -18.89 29.32
C GLY A 445 -15.38 -18.67 29.49
N ASN A 446 -14.56 -19.71 29.36
CA ASN A 446 -13.10 -19.56 29.40
C ASN A 446 -12.58 -19.05 28.04
N LEU A 447 -11.51 -18.27 28.08
CA LEU A 447 -10.81 -17.86 26.86
C LEU A 447 -10.18 -19.08 26.17
N VAL A 448 -10.46 -19.27 24.88
CA VAL A 448 -9.91 -20.34 24.04
C VAL A 448 -9.45 -19.80 22.69
N GLN A 449 -8.35 -20.35 22.18
CA GLN A 449 -7.78 -20.03 20.88
C GLN A 449 -7.01 -21.24 20.37
N ASN A 450 -7.74 -22.22 19.83
CA ASN A 450 -7.13 -23.43 19.29
C ASN A 450 -6.80 -23.23 17.81
N ASN A 451 -5.58 -23.61 17.41
CA ASN A 451 -5.22 -23.65 16.00
C ASN A 451 -6.13 -24.61 15.25
N TYR A 452 -6.31 -24.37 13.95
CA TYR A 452 -6.99 -25.32 13.09
C TYR A 452 -6.21 -26.64 13.01
N ALA A 453 -6.96 -27.75 12.87
CA ALA A 453 -6.35 -29.06 12.66
C ALA A 453 -5.77 -29.18 11.23
N ASP A 454 -6.40 -28.51 10.27
CA ASP A 454 -5.93 -28.34 8.90
C ASP A 454 -6.18 -26.88 8.48
N ASP A 455 -5.10 -26.24 8.03
CA ASP A 455 -5.08 -24.86 7.57
C ASP A 455 -5.57 -24.71 6.12
N GLU A 456 -5.68 -25.82 5.38
CA GLU A 456 -6.06 -25.88 3.97
C GLU A 456 -5.16 -25.00 3.08
N ILE A 457 -3.86 -24.94 3.39
CA ILE A 457 -2.90 -24.09 2.68
C ILE A 457 -2.79 -24.52 1.22
N LYS A 458 -2.98 -23.55 0.33
CA LYS A 458 -2.75 -23.61 -1.10
C LYS A 458 -1.66 -22.61 -1.45
N LEU A 459 -0.72 -23.05 -2.26
CA LEU A 459 0.43 -22.27 -2.69
C LEU A 459 0.39 -22.11 -4.21
N SER A 460 0.65 -20.89 -4.68
CA SER A 460 0.98 -20.62 -6.08
C SER A 460 2.10 -19.57 -6.15
N ILE A 461 2.86 -19.57 -7.23
CA ILE A 461 3.91 -18.59 -7.49
C ILE A 461 3.60 -17.92 -8.82
N GLU A 462 3.44 -16.60 -8.80
CA GLU A 462 3.16 -15.77 -9.98
C GLU A 462 4.25 -14.70 -10.09
N GLY A 463 5.11 -14.83 -11.11
CA GLY A 463 6.31 -14.00 -11.21
C GLY A 463 7.18 -14.14 -9.97
N ASN A 464 7.43 -13.03 -9.28
CA ASN A 464 8.19 -12.99 -8.02
C ASN A 464 7.31 -13.00 -6.76
N THR A 465 6.02 -13.34 -6.88
CA THR A 465 5.07 -13.33 -5.75
C THR A 465 4.68 -14.75 -5.37
N VAL A 466 4.90 -15.11 -4.11
CA VAL A 466 4.37 -16.32 -3.49
C VAL A 466 3.00 -16.01 -2.93
N LYS A 467 1.96 -16.62 -3.49
CA LYS A 467 0.58 -16.48 -3.03
C LYS A 467 0.20 -17.66 -2.14
N LEU A 468 -0.01 -17.38 -0.87
CA LEU A 468 -0.57 -18.30 0.12
C LEU A 468 -2.07 -18.05 0.25
N ARG A 469 -2.88 -19.10 0.14
CA ARG A 469 -4.32 -19.08 0.41
C ARG A 469 -4.64 -20.17 1.40
N PHE A 470 -5.52 -19.92 2.35
CA PHE A 470 -5.81 -20.85 3.44
C PHE A 470 -7.20 -20.59 4.01
N LYS A 471 -7.63 -21.47 4.91
CA LYS A 471 -8.88 -21.29 5.67
C LYS A 471 -8.83 -20.02 6.50
N GLY A 472 -9.82 -19.15 6.32
CA GLY A 472 -9.82 -17.82 6.93
C GLY A 472 -9.77 -17.85 8.47
N PHE A 473 -9.01 -16.93 9.06
CA PHE A 473 -8.89 -16.80 10.52
C PHE A 473 -8.87 -15.33 10.96
N LYS A 474 -9.13 -15.06 12.25
CA LYS A 474 -9.21 -13.70 12.78
C LYS A 474 -7.91 -12.95 12.57
N TYR A 475 -7.98 -11.75 11.97
CA TYR A 475 -6.83 -10.87 11.79
C TYR A 475 -6.86 -9.71 12.80
N PRO A 476 -5.73 -9.34 13.43
CA PRO A 476 -4.38 -9.89 13.25
C PRO A 476 -4.03 -11.03 14.23
N GLY A 477 -5.00 -11.86 14.62
CA GLY A 477 -4.85 -12.90 15.63
C GLY A 477 -5.71 -12.64 16.85
N GLY A 478 -5.46 -13.39 17.93
CA GLY A 478 -6.31 -13.39 19.12
C GLY A 478 -5.56 -12.99 20.39
N VAL A 479 -6.30 -12.93 21.50
CA VAL A 479 -5.78 -12.47 22.79
C VAL A 479 -4.83 -13.45 23.48
N ILE A 480 -4.87 -14.74 23.11
CA ILE A 480 -3.99 -15.77 23.70
C ILE A 480 -2.68 -15.84 22.92
N SER A 481 -2.74 -15.80 21.59
CA SER A 481 -1.55 -15.86 20.75
C SER A 481 -1.70 -14.98 19.49
N PRO A 482 -0.68 -14.20 19.11
CA PRO A 482 -0.62 -13.63 17.77
C PRO A 482 -0.48 -14.76 16.73
N PHE A 483 -0.77 -14.45 15.46
CA PHE A 483 -0.49 -15.42 14.41
C PHE A 483 1.00 -15.40 14.00
N SER A 484 1.48 -16.52 13.50
CA SER A 484 2.73 -16.60 12.75
C SER A 484 2.61 -17.57 11.59
N ILE A 485 3.27 -17.24 10.49
CA ILE A 485 3.47 -18.10 9.32
C ILE A 485 4.90 -18.59 9.38
N ILE A 486 5.09 -19.91 9.42
CA ILE A 486 6.40 -20.55 9.50
C ILE A 486 6.65 -21.29 8.20
N CYS A 487 7.75 -20.97 7.51
CA CYS A 487 8.23 -21.73 6.36
C CYS A 487 9.48 -22.54 6.76
N SER A 488 9.34 -23.86 6.84
CA SER A 488 10.41 -24.76 7.26
C SER A 488 11.57 -24.86 6.24
N LYS A 489 11.27 -24.66 4.95
CA LYS A 489 12.24 -24.81 3.86
C LYS A 489 13.01 -23.53 3.56
N TYR A 490 12.35 -22.38 3.61
CA TYR A 490 12.94 -21.06 3.38
C TYR A 490 12.57 -20.15 4.56
N PRO A 491 13.38 -20.12 5.63
CA PRO A 491 13.08 -19.36 6.84
C PRO A 491 12.80 -17.87 6.58
N GLU A 492 13.35 -17.30 5.51
CA GLU A 492 13.12 -15.92 5.07
C GLU A 492 11.67 -15.64 4.68
N LEU A 493 10.89 -16.67 4.33
CA LEU A 493 9.46 -16.59 4.06
C LEU A 493 8.58 -16.73 5.31
N SER A 494 9.19 -16.87 6.50
CA SER A 494 8.45 -16.89 7.77
C SER A 494 8.18 -15.46 8.26
N PHE A 495 6.99 -15.20 8.76
CA PHE A 495 6.60 -13.85 9.17
C PHE A 495 5.44 -13.83 10.17
N ASN A 496 5.16 -12.66 10.73
CA ASN A 496 4.00 -12.38 11.58
C ASN A 496 3.38 -11.03 11.20
N GLN A 497 2.43 -10.53 11.99
CA GLN A 497 1.76 -9.25 11.76
C GLN A 497 2.72 -8.08 11.49
N SER A 498 3.86 -8.00 12.19
CA SER A 498 4.80 -6.87 12.08
C SER A 498 5.48 -6.77 10.71
N ASN A 499 5.47 -7.86 9.93
CA ASN A 499 6.05 -7.90 8.59
C ASN A 499 5.03 -7.55 7.49
N VAL A 500 3.74 -7.52 7.82
CA VAL A 500 2.68 -7.20 6.86
C VAL A 500 2.71 -5.70 6.57
N SER A 501 3.05 -5.36 5.33
CA SER A 501 3.19 -3.96 4.89
C SER A 501 1.85 -3.33 4.52
N LYS A 502 0.89 -4.15 4.06
CA LYS A 502 -0.43 -3.69 3.62
C LYS A 502 -1.50 -4.72 3.91
N VAL A 503 -2.68 -4.25 4.29
CA VAL A 503 -3.90 -5.04 4.46
C VAL A 503 -4.90 -4.60 3.41
N ASN A 504 -5.28 -5.51 2.50
CA ASN A 504 -6.42 -5.30 1.60
C ASN A 504 -7.66 -5.89 2.25
N ILE A 505 -8.74 -5.12 2.36
CA ILE A 505 -9.99 -5.52 3.00
C ILE A 505 -11.08 -5.57 1.94
N LYS A 506 -11.39 -6.79 1.47
CA LYS A 506 -12.44 -7.02 0.47
C LYS A 506 -13.74 -6.34 0.88
N THR A 507 -14.43 -5.76 -0.10
CA THR A 507 -15.67 -4.98 0.05
C THR A 507 -15.45 -3.62 0.73
N VAL A 508 -14.70 -3.55 1.84
CA VAL A 508 -14.42 -2.31 2.58
C VAL A 508 -13.58 -1.34 1.77
N ASP A 509 -12.58 -1.83 1.03
CA ASP A 509 -11.74 -1.00 0.16
C ASP A 509 -12.52 -0.32 -0.99
N GLU A 510 -13.76 -0.77 -1.27
CA GLU A 510 -14.66 -0.15 -2.25
C GLU A 510 -15.49 0.99 -1.67
N PHE A 511 -15.52 1.18 -0.34
CA PHE A 511 -16.23 2.29 0.28
C PHE A 511 -15.46 3.60 0.12
N VAL A 512 -16.11 4.58 -0.50
CA VAL A 512 -15.55 5.92 -0.69
C VAL A 512 -15.82 6.75 0.57
N ALA A 513 -14.77 7.36 1.11
CA ALA A 513 -14.91 8.29 2.24
C ALA A 513 -15.55 9.60 1.79
N GLY A 514 -16.40 10.15 2.63
CA GLY A 514 -17.00 11.47 2.43
C GLY A 514 -17.21 12.21 3.74
N THR A 515 -17.43 13.51 3.63
CA THR A 515 -17.85 14.37 4.74
C THR A 515 -19.12 15.13 4.34
N PHE A 516 -19.98 15.40 5.31
CA PHE A 516 -21.20 16.17 5.10
C PHE A 516 -21.49 17.03 6.32
N VAL A 517 -21.72 18.32 6.10
CA VAL A 517 -22.13 19.26 7.14
C VAL A 517 -23.60 19.56 6.96
N GLY A 518 -24.42 19.15 7.93
CA GLY A 518 -25.86 19.42 7.91
C GLY A 518 -26.18 20.90 8.14
N SER A 519 -27.41 21.28 7.84
CA SER A 519 -27.93 22.63 8.05
C SER A 519 -27.87 23.08 9.51
N ASN A 520 -27.89 22.13 10.44
CA ASN A 520 -27.70 22.33 11.88
C ASN A 520 -26.23 22.44 12.32
N GLY A 521 -25.28 22.43 11.39
CA GLY A 521 -23.84 22.51 11.64
C GLY A 521 -23.19 21.18 12.06
N GLN A 522 -23.95 20.08 12.15
CA GLN A 522 -23.42 18.77 12.53
C GLN A 522 -22.60 18.20 11.37
N ASN A 523 -21.34 17.83 11.64
CA ASN A 523 -20.46 17.20 10.66
C ASN A 523 -20.56 15.68 10.75
N LEU A 524 -20.69 15.02 9.60
CA LEU A 524 -20.69 13.57 9.44
C LEU A 524 -19.45 13.13 8.67
N THR A 525 -18.73 12.17 9.22
CA THR A 525 -17.74 11.39 8.47
C THR A 525 -18.38 10.08 8.06
N TYR A 526 -18.49 9.83 6.77
CA TYR A 526 -19.21 8.69 6.24
C TYR A 526 -18.39 7.89 5.23
N LYS A 527 -18.84 6.66 5.01
CA LYS A 527 -18.35 5.73 4.01
C LYS A 527 -19.54 5.31 3.17
N LEU A 528 -19.46 5.54 1.87
CA LEU A 528 -20.50 5.20 0.91
C LEU A 528 -19.93 4.21 -0.11
N LYS A 529 -20.55 3.04 -0.19
CA LYS A 529 -20.39 2.14 -1.33
C LYS A 529 -21.60 2.30 -2.23
N SER A 530 -21.41 2.94 -3.37
CA SER A 530 -22.49 3.14 -4.36
C SER A 530 -22.65 1.88 -5.22
N THR A 531 -23.88 1.59 -5.66
CA THR A 531 -24.11 0.64 -6.76
C THR A 531 -23.38 1.11 -8.03
N LYS A 532 -23.11 0.18 -8.94
CA LYS A 532 -22.62 0.47 -10.30
C LYS A 532 -23.76 0.81 -11.27
N SER A 533 -25.01 0.67 -10.85
CA SER A 533 -26.20 1.01 -11.64
C SER A 533 -26.24 2.50 -11.97
N SER A 534 -26.70 2.82 -13.18
CA SER A 534 -26.98 4.19 -13.60
C SER A 534 -28.38 4.67 -13.20
N LYS A 535 -29.20 3.79 -12.63
CA LYS A 535 -30.53 4.09 -12.11
C LYS A 535 -30.48 4.28 -10.59
N PRO A 536 -31.42 5.03 -10.00
CA PRO A 536 -31.57 5.06 -8.55
C PRO A 536 -31.88 3.66 -8.01
N GLU A 537 -31.02 3.15 -7.13
CA GLU A 537 -31.18 1.83 -6.48
C GLU A 537 -31.45 1.99 -4.97
N PRO A 538 -31.83 0.92 -4.25
CA PRO A 538 -32.03 1.00 -2.81
C PRO A 538 -30.80 1.50 -2.08
N LEU A 539 -31.04 2.10 -0.92
CA LEU A 539 -30.00 2.50 0.02
C LEU A 539 -30.21 1.75 1.34
N VAL A 540 -29.19 1.02 1.78
CA VAL A 540 -29.12 0.53 3.16
C VAL A 540 -28.30 1.50 4.00
N VAL A 541 -28.95 2.09 4.98
CA VAL A 541 -28.34 2.91 6.03
C VAL A 541 -27.92 1.99 7.17
N TRP A 542 -26.60 1.83 7.36
CA TRP A 542 -26.05 1.04 8.46
C TRP A 542 -25.77 1.91 9.68
N LEU A 543 -26.31 1.51 10.83
CA LEU A 543 -26.05 2.10 12.14
C LEU A 543 -25.26 1.09 12.98
N HIS A 544 -23.97 1.39 13.19
CA HIS A 544 -23.06 0.50 13.92
C HIS A 544 -23.37 0.45 15.44
N GLY A 545 -22.79 -0.55 16.12
CA GLY A 545 -22.93 -0.74 17.55
C GLY A 545 -22.09 0.22 18.39
N GLY A 546 -22.13 0.01 19.70
CA GLY A 546 -21.39 0.85 20.65
C GLY A 546 -19.88 0.67 20.62
N GLY A 547 -19.39 -0.45 20.07
CA GLY A 547 -17.95 -0.78 20.02
C GLY A 547 -17.22 -0.10 18.88
N GLU A 548 -17.95 0.33 17.85
CA GLU A 548 -17.40 0.85 16.59
C GLU A 548 -17.36 2.39 16.53
N VAL A 549 -17.78 3.06 17.61
CA VAL A 549 -17.68 4.51 17.73
C VAL A 549 -16.23 4.98 17.63
N GLY A 550 -16.01 6.14 17.03
CA GLY A 550 -14.67 6.69 16.83
C GLY A 550 -14.59 7.63 15.64
N THR A 551 -13.36 7.88 15.20
CA THR A 551 -13.04 8.80 14.11
C THR A 551 -12.04 8.21 13.09
N ASP A 552 -11.75 6.90 13.20
CA ASP A 552 -10.81 6.19 12.30
C ASP A 552 -11.36 5.94 10.89
N GLY A 553 -12.68 6.09 10.71
CA GLY A 553 -13.38 5.86 9.45
C GLY A 553 -13.47 4.38 9.04
N LEU A 554 -13.04 3.44 9.88
CA LEU A 554 -12.87 2.02 9.57
C LEU A 554 -13.67 1.07 10.46
N LYS A 555 -13.68 1.24 11.79
CA LYS A 555 -14.29 0.26 12.72
C LYS A 555 -15.75 -0.08 12.41
N HIS A 556 -16.54 0.94 12.06
CA HIS A 556 -17.93 0.80 11.63
C HIS A 556 -18.14 -0.07 10.37
N LEU A 557 -17.07 -0.40 9.65
CA LEU A 557 -17.05 -1.29 8.49
C LEU A 557 -16.35 -2.64 8.76
N THR A 558 -15.52 -2.74 9.81
CA THR A 558 -14.55 -3.85 9.96
C THR A 558 -14.79 -4.79 11.13
N GLU A 559 -15.58 -4.38 12.14
CA GLU A 559 -15.80 -5.17 13.36
C GLU A 559 -16.93 -6.21 13.21
N ASN A 560 -17.80 -6.05 12.23
CA ASN A 560 -18.85 -7.02 11.88
C ASN A 560 -19.35 -6.78 10.44
N ARG A 561 -20.14 -7.72 9.92
CA ARG A 561 -20.63 -7.72 8.52
C ARG A 561 -21.75 -6.69 8.24
N GLY A 562 -22.12 -5.85 9.20
CA GLY A 562 -23.28 -4.96 9.09
C GLY A 562 -23.20 -3.90 8.00
N ALA A 563 -22.01 -3.53 7.52
CA ALA A 563 -21.85 -2.67 6.34
C ALA A 563 -21.64 -3.47 5.04
N THR A 564 -20.97 -4.62 5.10
CA THR A 564 -20.53 -5.35 3.90
C THR A 564 -21.60 -6.30 3.34
N THR A 565 -22.38 -6.93 4.21
CA THR A 565 -23.30 -8.03 3.84
C THR A 565 -24.30 -7.64 2.77
N TRP A 566 -24.80 -6.40 2.78
CA TRP A 566 -25.81 -5.94 1.82
C TRP A 566 -25.32 -5.97 0.39
N THR A 567 -24.07 -5.55 0.15
CA THR A 567 -23.48 -5.60 -1.20
C THR A 567 -22.96 -6.98 -1.57
N GLU A 568 -22.74 -7.85 -0.58
CA GLU A 568 -22.34 -9.24 -0.78
C GLU A 568 -23.55 -10.17 -1.02
N SER A 569 -24.76 -9.71 -0.70
CA SER A 569 -26.01 -10.47 -0.83
C SER A 569 -26.43 -10.76 -2.28
N GLY A 570 -25.78 -10.14 -3.26
CA GLY A 570 -26.15 -10.20 -4.67
C GLY A 570 -27.30 -9.27 -5.07
N LYS A 571 -27.85 -8.48 -4.13
CA LYS A 571 -28.82 -7.43 -4.43
C LYS A 571 -28.10 -6.16 -4.89
N GLU A 572 -28.59 -5.53 -5.96
CA GLU A 572 -28.13 -4.19 -6.36
C GLU A 572 -28.57 -3.16 -5.32
N THR A 573 -27.61 -2.55 -4.64
CA THR A 573 -27.87 -1.61 -3.54
C THR A 573 -26.66 -0.72 -3.28
N SER A 574 -26.90 0.45 -2.71
CA SER A 574 -25.86 1.27 -2.09
C SER A 574 -25.88 1.09 -0.57
N VAL A 575 -24.72 1.23 0.08
CA VAL A 575 -24.61 1.19 1.54
C VAL A 575 -23.96 2.47 2.05
N LEU A 576 -24.66 3.14 2.97
CA LEU A 576 -24.16 4.33 3.66
C LEU A 576 -23.95 4.00 5.12
N SER A 577 -22.72 4.23 5.59
CA SER A 577 -22.32 4.05 6.98
C SER A 577 -21.68 5.32 7.50
N VAL A 578 -22.18 5.83 8.63
CA VAL A 578 -21.63 6.98 9.34
C VAL A 578 -21.01 6.48 10.62
N GLN A 579 -19.77 6.90 10.91
CA GLN A 579 -19.14 6.60 12.18
C GLN A 579 -19.51 7.68 13.20
N PHE A 580 -20.18 7.27 14.26
CA PHE A 580 -20.49 8.15 15.39
C PHE A 580 -19.24 8.29 16.27
N PRO A 581 -18.88 9.51 16.72
CA PRO A 581 -17.63 9.71 17.47
C PRO A 581 -17.66 9.14 18.89
N LYS A 582 -18.85 8.98 19.47
CA LYS A 582 -19.02 8.50 20.86
C LYS A 582 -20.32 7.72 20.99
N ASN A 583 -20.30 6.72 21.86
CA ASN A 583 -21.50 5.99 22.24
C ASN A 583 -22.33 6.80 23.25
N TYR A 584 -23.65 6.76 23.13
CA TYR A 584 -24.57 7.36 24.08
C TYR A 584 -24.72 6.49 25.34
N GLY A 585 -25.22 7.05 26.44
CA GLY A 585 -25.42 6.38 27.73
C GLY A 585 -26.55 5.34 27.74
N TRP A 586 -26.72 4.62 28.84
CA TRP A 586 -27.92 3.83 29.08
C TRP A 586 -29.10 4.76 29.42
N ALA A 587 -30.33 4.32 29.15
CA ALA A 587 -31.54 5.08 29.39
C ALA A 587 -31.52 6.49 28.76
N ILE A 588 -31.06 6.60 27.51
CA ILE A 588 -30.97 7.89 26.77
C ILE A 588 -32.31 8.64 26.72
N TYR A 589 -33.45 7.95 26.84
CA TYR A 589 -34.77 8.58 26.94
C TYR A 589 -34.93 9.53 28.13
N ASN A 590 -34.09 9.39 29.17
CA ASN A 590 -34.01 10.29 30.32
C ASN A 590 -32.84 11.30 30.23
N ASN A 591 -32.11 11.31 29.11
CA ASN A 591 -30.98 12.21 28.89
C ASN A 591 -31.26 13.16 27.70
N PRO A 592 -31.83 14.34 27.95
CA PRO A 592 -32.23 15.26 26.88
C PRO A 592 -31.04 15.78 26.06
N THR A 593 -29.85 15.89 26.66
CA THR A 593 -28.64 16.35 25.99
C THR A 593 -28.16 15.34 24.95
N GLU A 594 -28.01 14.07 25.35
CA GLU A 594 -27.59 13.01 24.42
C GLU A 594 -28.66 12.72 23.37
N LEU A 595 -29.94 12.80 23.75
CA LEU A 595 -31.04 12.65 22.79
C LEU A 595 -31.00 13.75 21.73
N LYS A 596 -30.80 15.01 22.14
CA LYS A 596 -30.68 16.13 21.20
C LYS A 596 -29.46 15.93 20.28
N GLN A 597 -28.33 15.49 20.83
CA GLN A 597 -27.14 15.19 20.02
C GLN A 597 -27.43 14.10 18.98
N MET A 598 -28.09 13.00 19.36
CA MET A 598 -28.49 11.95 18.41
C MET A 598 -29.41 12.50 17.32
N GLN A 599 -30.38 13.34 17.70
CA GLN A 599 -31.30 13.98 16.74
C GLN A 599 -30.58 14.93 15.77
N ASP A 600 -29.57 15.67 16.25
CA ASP A 600 -28.77 16.55 15.42
C ASP A 600 -27.93 15.75 14.40
N TYR A 601 -27.36 14.61 14.81
CA TYR A 601 -26.71 13.68 13.89
C TYR A 601 -27.68 13.12 12.85
N PHE A 602 -28.86 12.66 13.25
CA PHE A 602 -29.86 12.14 12.31
C PHE A 602 -30.42 13.21 11.38
N THR A 603 -30.42 14.48 11.78
CA THR A 603 -30.76 15.60 10.89
C THR A 603 -29.77 15.71 9.74
N ALA A 604 -28.47 15.80 10.04
CA ALA A 604 -27.45 15.79 8.99
C ALA A 604 -27.45 14.49 8.17
N TYR A 605 -27.78 13.35 8.80
CA TYR A 605 -27.81 12.05 8.12
C TYR A 605 -28.98 11.99 7.12
N ASN A 606 -30.18 12.42 7.52
CA ASN A 606 -31.33 12.55 6.64
C ASN A 606 -31.01 13.52 5.48
N GLU A 607 -30.44 14.69 5.74
CA GLU A 607 -30.08 15.65 4.68
C GLU A 607 -29.09 15.07 3.67
N LEU A 608 -28.10 14.29 4.13
CA LEU A 608 -27.21 13.55 3.23
C LEU A 608 -27.98 12.54 2.37
N ILE A 609 -28.93 11.80 2.95
CA ILE A 609 -29.77 10.85 2.20
C ILE A 609 -30.64 11.60 1.18
N GLN A 610 -31.27 12.71 1.56
CA GLN A 610 -32.06 13.54 0.65
C GLN A 610 -31.21 14.08 -0.51
N LYS A 611 -29.97 14.49 -0.23
CA LYS A 611 -29.03 14.90 -1.26
C LYS A 611 -28.76 13.76 -2.25
N LEU A 612 -28.48 12.55 -1.76
CA LEU A 612 -28.26 11.37 -2.62
C LEU A 612 -29.49 11.01 -3.47
N ILE A 613 -30.69 11.16 -2.91
CA ILE A 613 -31.96 11.01 -3.64
C ILE A 613 -32.07 12.06 -4.75
N SER A 614 -31.83 13.34 -4.43
CA SER A 614 -31.93 14.45 -5.39
C SER A 614 -30.93 14.33 -6.54
N GLU A 615 -29.76 13.71 -6.29
CA GLU A 615 -28.74 13.41 -7.30
C GLU A 615 -29.09 12.19 -8.16
N GLY A 616 -30.23 11.54 -7.92
CA GLY A 616 -30.66 10.34 -8.65
C GLY A 616 -29.85 9.08 -8.32
N LYS A 617 -29.10 9.07 -7.21
CA LYS A 617 -28.27 7.92 -6.80
C LYS A 617 -29.04 6.91 -5.97
N VAL A 618 -30.13 7.32 -5.35
CA VAL A 618 -30.91 6.52 -4.40
C VAL A 618 -32.39 6.55 -4.77
N ASP A 619 -33.01 5.38 -4.77
CA ASP A 619 -34.45 5.22 -4.87
C ASP A 619 -35.13 5.69 -3.58
N LYS A 620 -35.86 6.81 -3.66
CA LYS A 620 -36.59 7.40 -2.54
C LYS A 620 -37.64 6.48 -1.90
N ASN A 621 -38.10 5.46 -2.62
CA ASN A 621 -39.09 4.50 -2.13
C ASN A 621 -38.46 3.24 -1.53
N ARG A 622 -37.12 3.13 -1.54
CA ARG A 622 -36.36 1.97 -1.05
C ARG A 622 -35.14 2.41 -0.23
N VAL A 623 -35.37 3.29 0.74
CA VAL A 623 -34.37 3.60 1.79
C VAL A 623 -34.63 2.70 2.99
N TYR A 624 -33.64 1.93 3.39
CA TYR A 624 -33.71 1.00 4.51
C TYR A 624 -32.79 1.45 5.64
N VAL A 625 -33.15 1.17 6.88
CA VAL A 625 -32.26 1.40 8.04
C VAL A 625 -32.07 0.12 8.83
N VAL A 626 -30.82 -0.22 9.07
CA VAL A 626 -30.43 -1.43 9.81
C VAL A 626 -29.39 -1.07 10.85
N GLY A 627 -29.51 -1.63 12.05
CA GLY A 627 -28.56 -1.37 13.12
C GLY A 627 -28.53 -2.44 14.19
N ALA A 628 -27.38 -2.54 14.86
CA ALA A 628 -27.15 -3.48 15.95
C ALA A 628 -26.77 -2.77 17.26
N SER A 629 -27.20 -3.30 18.41
CA SER A 629 -26.85 -2.76 19.73
C SER A 629 -27.28 -1.29 19.88
N SER A 630 -26.32 -0.38 20.06
CA SER A 630 -26.56 1.07 20.08
C SER A 630 -27.15 1.57 18.74
N GLY A 631 -26.72 1.00 17.61
CA GLY A 631 -27.33 1.25 16.31
C GLY A 631 -28.73 0.66 16.19
N GLY A 632 -29.04 -0.46 16.86
CA GLY A 632 -30.38 -1.04 16.90
C GLY A 632 -31.37 -0.14 17.65
N GLY A 633 -30.93 0.46 18.76
CA GLY A 633 -31.69 1.54 19.39
C GLY A 633 -31.81 2.78 18.48
N GLY A 634 -30.72 3.12 17.78
CA GLY A 634 -30.69 4.17 16.78
C GLY A 634 -31.72 3.99 15.65
N VAL A 635 -31.98 2.76 15.21
CA VAL A 635 -33.01 2.45 14.19
C VAL A 635 -34.38 3.00 14.62
N PHE A 636 -34.83 2.67 15.83
CA PHE A 636 -36.11 3.19 16.35
C PHE A 636 -36.13 4.71 16.40
N ARG A 637 -35.09 5.33 16.95
CA ARG A 637 -35.01 6.78 17.09
C ARG A 637 -34.96 7.50 15.75
N PHE A 638 -34.26 6.94 14.75
CA PHE A 638 -34.16 7.52 13.43
C PHE A 638 -35.51 7.46 12.71
N MET A 639 -36.21 6.32 12.78
CA MET A 639 -37.57 6.18 12.24
C MET A 639 -38.57 7.10 12.96
N MET A 640 -38.50 7.22 14.28
CA MET A 640 -39.39 8.11 15.03
C MET A 640 -39.22 9.58 14.64
N GLN A 641 -38.00 9.99 14.29
CA GLN A 641 -37.71 11.36 13.87
C GLN A 641 -38.08 11.62 12.40
N TYR A 642 -37.93 10.62 11.53
CA TYR A 642 -38.23 10.69 10.10
C TYR A 642 -39.07 9.49 9.62
N PRO A 643 -40.33 9.39 10.05
CA PRO A 643 -41.19 8.22 9.76
C PRO A 643 -41.45 8.03 8.27
N ASP A 644 -41.43 9.11 7.49
CA ASP A 644 -41.64 9.06 6.04
C ASP A 644 -40.38 8.70 5.25
N LEU A 645 -39.21 8.57 5.86
CA LEU A 645 -37.98 8.30 5.12
C LEU A 645 -37.85 6.83 4.70
N PHE A 646 -38.21 5.91 5.59
CA PHE A 646 -37.81 4.51 5.47
C PHE A 646 -38.90 3.62 4.88
N ALA A 647 -38.49 2.78 3.93
CA ALA A 647 -39.32 1.74 3.33
C ALA A 647 -39.37 0.47 4.20
N GLY A 648 -38.34 0.22 5.00
CA GLY A 648 -38.24 -0.93 5.88
C GLY A 648 -37.03 -0.84 6.80
N ALA A 649 -37.06 -1.58 7.91
CA ALA A 649 -35.99 -1.56 8.89
C ALA A 649 -35.70 -2.92 9.53
N ILE A 650 -34.47 -3.10 10.01
CA ILE A 650 -34.09 -4.22 10.88
C ILE A 650 -33.40 -3.65 12.12
N SER A 651 -33.97 -3.89 13.29
CA SER A 651 -33.41 -3.48 14.58
C SER A 651 -32.91 -4.70 15.33
N ILE A 652 -31.61 -4.75 15.62
CA ILE A 652 -30.95 -5.91 16.22
C ILE A 652 -30.38 -5.57 17.60
N ALA A 653 -30.66 -6.40 18.60
CA ALA A 653 -30.15 -6.26 19.97
C ALA A 653 -30.30 -4.83 20.53
N ALA A 654 -31.47 -4.20 20.33
CA ALA A 654 -31.62 -2.76 20.53
C ALA A 654 -31.27 -2.32 21.96
N LYS A 655 -30.33 -1.38 22.08
CA LYS A 655 -30.08 -0.66 23.34
C LYS A 655 -31.29 0.22 23.70
N ASP A 656 -31.53 0.41 24.99
CA ASP A 656 -32.72 1.00 25.63
C ASP A 656 -32.99 2.49 25.28
N THR A 657 -33.33 2.75 24.03
CA THR A 657 -33.49 4.12 23.51
C THR A 657 -34.90 4.66 23.60
N ILE A 658 -35.94 3.82 23.63
CA ILE A 658 -37.34 4.26 23.54
C ILE A 658 -37.83 4.76 24.91
N GLY A 659 -37.73 3.94 25.94
CA GLY A 659 -38.23 4.21 27.29
C GLY A 659 -37.81 3.12 28.29
N ASP A 660 -38.29 3.23 29.53
CA ASP A 660 -38.03 2.23 30.57
C ASP A 660 -38.75 0.91 30.24
N TYR A 661 -38.00 -0.19 30.24
CA TYR A 661 -38.46 -1.52 29.90
C TYR A 661 -38.61 -2.44 31.13
N LYS A 662 -38.40 -1.94 32.36
CA LYS A 662 -38.34 -2.82 33.54
C LYS A 662 -39.69 -3.43 33.93
N ALA A 663 -40.79 -2.72 33.72
CA ALA A 663 -42.15 -3.18 34.02
C ALA A 663 -42.97 -3.25 32.73
N GLU A 664 -43.37 -4.46 32.32
CA GLU A 664 -43.98 -4.73 31.01
C GLU A 664 -45.16 -3.81 30.67
N GLU A 665 -46.17 -3.72 31.54
CA GLU A 665 -47.40 -2.98 31.26
C GLU A 665 -47.12 -1.47 31.08
N ALA A 666 -46.30 -0.90 31.97
CA ALA A 666 -45.89 0.51 31.89
C ALA A 666 -45.00 0.78 30.66
N ALA A 667 -44.07 -0.13 30.36
CA ALA A 667 -43.18 -0.04 29.21
C ALA A 667 -43.95 -0.09 27.90
N VAL A 668 -44.85 -1.05 27.73
CA VAL A 668 -45.68 -1.19 26.52
C VAL A 668 -46.59 0.03 26.35
N ALA A 669 -47.18 0.57 27.43
CA ALA A 669 -47.98 1.79 27.35
C ALA A 669 -47.16 3.00 26.87
N ASP A 670 -45.97 3.24 27.44
CA ASP A 670 -45.05 4.32 27.03
C ASP A 670 -44.55 4.12 25.58
N PHE A 671 -44.23 2.89 25.21
CA PHE A 671 -43.73 2.57 23.87
C PHE A 671 -44.82 2.76 22.81
N LYS A 672 -46.08 2.45 23.11
CA LYS A 672 -47.20 2.72 22.20
C LYS A 672 -47.28 4.21 21.85
N GLU A 673 -47.16 5.08 22.86
CA GLU A 673 -47.23 6.53 22.62
C GLU A 673 -46.05 7.03 21.76
N LYS A 674 -44.86 6.46 21.96
CA LYS A 674 -43.65 6.83 21.22
C LYS A 674 -43.57 6.24 19.82
N LEU A 675 -44.11 5.03 19.60
CA LEU A 675 -44.00 4.28 18.34
C LEU A 675 -45.22 4.47 17.42
N LYS A 676 -46.28 5.15 17.87
CA LYS A 676 -47.51 5.36 17.06
C LYS A 676 -47.26 5.91 15.65
N GLY A 677 -46.25 6.78 15.51
CA GLY A 677 -45.89 7.40 14.23
C GLY A 677 -45.17 6.48 13.25
N ILE A 678 -44.69 5.31 13.69
CA ILE A 678 -43.94 4.37 12.87
C ILE A 678 -44.63 3.01 12.73
N LYS A 679 -45.86 2.86 13.24
CA LYS A 679 -46.57 1.57 13.28
C LYS A 679 -46.76 0.92 11.90
N ASP A 680 -46.79 1.72 10.83
CA ASP A 680 -47.04 1.27 9.46
C ASP A 680 -45.77 1.04 8.63
N ILE A 681 -44.59 1.27 9.24
CA ILE A 681 -43.29 0.99 8.65
C ILE A 681 -42.96 -0.50 8.85
N PRO A 682 -42.63 -1.28 7.80
CA PRO A 682 -42.10 -2.62 7.97
C PRO A 682 -40.84 -2.64 8.85
N ILE A 683 -40.87 -3.39 9.94
CA ILE A 683 -39.71 -3.54 10.83
C ILE A 683 -39.57 -4.99 11.27
N TRP A 684 -38.36 -5.54 11.16
CA TRP A 684 -38.00 -6.81 11.79
C TRP A 684 -37.14 -6.54 13.03
N ILE A 685 -37.68 -6.89 14.20
CA ILE A 685 -37.02 -6.73 15.48
C ILE A 685 -36.35 -8.06 15.85
N VAL A 686 -35.05 -8.03 16.12
CA VAL A 686 -34.24 -9.23 16.36
C VAL A 686 -33.46 -9.10 17.66
N HIS A 687 -33.45 -10.15 18.47
CA HIS A 687 -32.68 -10.20 19.71
C HIS A 687 -32.31 -11.64 20.07
N ALA A 688 -31.31 -11.84 20.92
CA ALA A 688 -31.14 -13.09 21.66
C ALA A 688 -31.85 -13.00 23.02
N ASP A 689 -32.49 -14.09 23.46
CA ASP A 689 -33.25 -14.12 24.71
C ASP A 689 -32.36 -13.85 25.93
N GLY A 690 -31.20 -14.51 25.97
CA GLY A 690 -30.18 -14.39 27.01
C GLY A 690 -29.04 -13.43 26.68
N ASP A 691 -29.29 -12.38 25.90
CA ASP A 691 -28.33 -11.29 25.70
C ASP A 691 -27.98 -10.63 27.05
N PRO A 692 -26.72 -10.69 27.51
CA PRO A 692 -26.33 -10.17 28.81
C PRO A 692 -25.96 -8.67 28.77
N ILE A 693 -25.93 -8.06 27.58
CA ILE A 693 -25.54 -6.66 27.38
C ILE A 693 -26.77 -5.80 27.19
N CYS A 694 -27.62 -6.12 26.22
CA CYS A 694 -28.89 -5.43 26.00
C CYS A 694 -30.02 -6.37 26.39
N ASP A 695 -30.93 -5.91 27.25
CA ASP A 695 -32.02 -6.76 27.72
C ASP A 695 -33.07 -6.96 26.60
N SER A 696 -33.39 -8.21 26.29
CA SER A 696 -34.32 -8.57 25.21
C SER A 696 -35.73 -8.00 25.39
N ARG A 697 -36.12 -7.63 26.62
CA ARG A 697 -37.40 -6.94 26.92
C ARG A 697 -37.56 -5.64 26.16
N THR A 698 -36.47 -4.91 25.91
CA THR A 698 -36.51 -3.68 25.09
C THR A 698 -37.13 -3.94 23.71
N SER A 699 -36.78 -5.06 23.09
CA SER A 699 -37.24 -5.48 21.77
C SER A 699 -38.62 -6.13 21.83
N LYS A 700 -38.85 -7.03 22.80
CA LYS A 700 -40.15 -7.69 23.01
C LYS A 700 -41.27 -6.69 23.27
N TYR A 701 -41.01 -5.69 24.10
CA TYR A 701 -42.01 -4.68 24.45
C TYR A 701 -42.23 -3.67 23.31
N ALA A 702 -41.20 -3.36 22.52
CA ALA A 702 -41.37 -2.56 21.30
C ALA A 702 -42.22 -3.30 20.26
N TYR A 703 -41.96 -4.58 20.03
CA TYR A 703 -42.78 -5.41 19.15
C TYR A 703 -44.23 -5.49 19.66
N LYS A 704 -44.43 -5.83 20.93
CA LYS A 704 -45.76 -5.89 21.55
C LYS A 704 -46.53 -4.57 21.43
N ALA A 705 -45.86 -3.43 21.67
CA ALA A 705 -46.46 -2.11 21.50
C ALA A 705 -46.90 -1.84 20.05
N LEU A 706 -46.07 -2.20 19.05
CA LEU A 706 -46.43 -2.07 17.63
C LEU A 706 -47.62 -2.93 17.24
N ILE A 707 -47.68 -4.18 17.72
CA ILE A 707 -48.81 -5.08 17.48
C ILE A 707 -50.09 -4.55 18.15
N GLU A 708 -50.01 -4.06 19.39
CA GLU A 708 -51.16 -3.44 20.09
C GLU A 708 -51.63 -2.13 19.43
N LEU A 709 -50.74 -1.41 18.74
CA LEU A 709 -51.10 -0.26 17.89
C LEU A 709 -51.74 -0.66 16.55
N GLY A 710 -51.83 -1.96 16.25
CA GLY A 710 -52.41 -2.49 15.01
C GLY A 710 -51.42 -2.63 13.85
N SER A 711 -50.10 -2.69 14.10
CA SER A 711 -49.13 -2.97 13.05
C SER A 711 -49.32 -4.39 12.51
N THR A 712 -49.45 -4.51 11.18
CA THR A 712 -49.47 -5.80 10.48
C THR A 712 -48.15 -6.13 9.78
N LYS A 713 -47.16 -5.24 9.91
CA LYS A 713 -45.89 -5.30 9.18
C LYS A 713 -44.67 -5.50 10.07
N ALA A 714 -44.84 -5.36 11.39
CA ALA A 714 -43.80 -5.69 12.37
C ALA A 714 -43.59 -7.21 12.44
N LYS A 715 -42.33 -7.64 12.49
CA LYS A 715 -41.90 -9.02 12.72
C LYS A 715 -40.95 -9.09 13.92
N GLU A 716 -40.91 -10.23 14.58
CA GLU A 716 -40.00 -10.49 15.69
C GLU A 716 -39.27 -11.83 15.51
N THR A 717 -37.97 -11.83 15.81
CA THR A 717 -37.18 -13.05 16.01
C THR A 717 -36.41 -12.95 17.32
N ILE A 718 -36.74 -13.81 18.29
CA ILE A 718 -35.97 -13.98 19.53
C ILE A 718 -35.22 -15.31 19.48
N TYR A 719 -33.89 -15.25 19.37
CA TYR A 719 -33.04 -16.44 19.38
C TYR A 719 -32.92 -17.00 20.79
N SER A 720 -33.22 -18.30 20.96
CA SER A 720 -33.05 -18.97 22.25
C SER A 720 -31.57 -19.13 22.62
N ASN A 721 -31.30 -19.39 23.90
CA ASN A 721 -29.94 -19.69 24.36
C ASN A 721 -29.36 -20.92 23.64
N GLU A 722 -30.17 -21.96 23.41
CA GLU A 722 -29.76 -23.18 22.71
C GLU A 722 -29.35 -22.87 21.26
N TYR A 723 -30.09 -21.98 20.58
CA TYR A 723 -29.76 -21.56 19.22
C TYR A 723 -28.42 -20.82 19.15
N MET A 724 -28.17 -19.92 20.12
CA MET A 724 -26.93 -19.14 20.22
C MET A 724 -25.74 -20.03 20.62
N ASP A 725 -25.93 -20.91 21.59
CA ASP A 725 -24.91 -21.83 22.10
C ASP A 725 -24.50 -22.86 21.02
N ALA A 726 -25.43 -23.30 20.17
CA ALA A 726 -25.15 -24.17 19.02
C ALA A 726 -24.23 -23.51 17.97
N ARG A 727 -24.09 -22.18 18.00
CA ARG A 727 -23.22 -21.37 17.13
C ARG A 727 -21.98 -20.83 17.85
N LYS A 728 -21.68 -21.34 19.05
CA LYS A 728 -20.58 -20.90 19.92
C LYS A 728 -20.69 -19.46 20.44
N PHE A 729 -21.88 -18.85 20.40
CA PHE A 729 -22.11 -17.54 21.02
C PHE A 729 -22.32 -17.68 22.53
N TYR A 730 -21.26 -18.04 23.25
CA TYR A 730 -21.31 -18.22 24.70
C TYR A 730 -21.13 -16.90 25.47
N GLY A 731 -21.69 -16.83 26.67
CA GLY A 731 -21.52 -15.68 27.57
C GLY A 731 -21.89 -14.34 26.90
N ALA A 732 -20.95 -13.38 26.92
CA ALA A 732 -21.14 -12.06 26.33
C ALA A 732 -21.39 -12.07 24.81
N LEU A 733 -20.98 -13.12 24.09
CA LEU A 733 -21.21 -13.25 22.65
C LEU A 733 -22.69 -13.48 22.29
N LYS A 734 -23.55 -13.80 23.27
CA LYS A 734 -25.01 -13.83 23.07
C LYS A 734 -25.56 -12.48 22.61
N HIS A 735 -24.84 -11.39 22.86
CA HIS A 735 -25.18 -10.09 22.31
C HIS A 735 -25.13 -10.05 20.77
N TRP A 736 -24.34 -10.92 20.13
CA TRP A 736 -24.06 -10.93 18.69
C TRP A 736 -25.19 -11.53 17.84
N SER A 737 -26.45 -11.29 18.22
CA SER A 737 -27.65 -11.71 17.48
C SER A 737 -27.73 -11.13 16.06
N TRP A 738 -26.84 -10.19 15.71
CA TRP A 738 -26.67 -9.70 14.34
C TRP A 738 -25.96 -10.67 13.40
N VAL A 739 -25.15 -11.60 13.91
CA VAL A 739 -24.44 -12.55 13.05
C VAL A 739 -25.41 -13.44 12.26
N PRO A 740 -26.40 -14.11 12.89
CA PRO A 740 -27.42 -14.86 12.14
C PRO A 740 -28.20 -14.01 11.12
N VAL A 741 -28.44 -12.73 11.42
CA VAL A 741 -29.12 -11.81 10.50
C VAL A 741 -28.27 -11.57 9.25
N PHE A 742 -26.98 -11.26 9.44
CA PHE A 742 -26.07 -10.95 8.33
C PHE A 742 -25.65 -12.19 7.52
N ASN A 743 -25.81 -13.38 8.10
CA ASN A 743 -25.70 -14.67 7.40
C ASN A 743 -27.00 -15.07 6.68
N ASN A 744 -28.06 -14.25 6.80
CA ASN A 744 -29.37 -14.46 6.20
C ASN A 744 -30.04 -15.78 6.63
N ASP A 745 -29.79 -16.26 7.86
CA ASP A 745 -30.28 -17.56 8.36
C ASP A 745 -31.81 -17.72 8.26
N GLN A 746 -32.57 -16.61 8.28
CA GLN A 746 -34.04 -16.59 8.21
C GLN A 746 -34.59 -15.79 7.01
N GLY A 747 -33.77 -15.48 6.00
CA GLY A 747 -34.24 -14.71 4.82
C GLY A 747 -34.56 -13.24 5.12
N MET A 748 -34.00 -12.67 6.19
CA MET A 748 -34.27 -11.27 6.59
C MET A 748 -33.72 -10.26 5.60
N ILE A 749 -32.60 -10.56 4.93
CA ILE A 749 -32.05 -9.71 3.87
C ILE A 749 -33.05 -9.67 2.71
N ASP A 750 -33.52 -10.83 2.25
CA ASP A 750 -34.49 -10.92 1.16
C ASP A 750 -35.79 -10.17 1.51
N TRP A 751 -36.31 -10.39 2.70
CA TRP A 751 -37.49 -9.68 3.20
C TRP A 751 -37.31 -8.16 3.21
N LEU A 752 -36.15 -7.65 3.62
CA LEU A 752 -35.90 -6.20 3.65
C LEU A 752 -35.99 -5.59 2.24
N PHE A 753 -35.40 -6.26 1.25
CA PHE A 753 -35.41 -5.82 -0.15
C PHE A 753 -36.75 -5.98 -0.86
N GLU A 754 -37.70 -6.74 -0.30
CA GLU A 754 -39.09 -6.77 -0.74
C GLU A 754 -39.88 -5.51 -0.32
N GLN A 755 -39.37 -4.76 0.67
CA GLN A 755 -40.08 -3.59 1.18
C GLN A 755 -39.94 -2.39 0.25
N THR A 756 -41.05 -1.71 0.00
CA THR A 756 -41.09 -0.44 -0.73
C THR A 756 -42.15 0.47 -0.12
N LYS A 757 -41.90 1.78 -0.11
CA LYS A 757 -42.93 2.75 0.25
C LYS A 757 -44.06 2.70 -0.78
N ALA A 758 -45.31 2.76 -0.30
CA ALA A 758 -46.45 2.92 -1.19
C ALA A 758 -46.26 4.17 -2.05
N VAL A 759 -46.40 4.01 -3.36
CA VAL A 759 -46.37 5.14 -4.29
C VAL A 759 -47.69 5.90 -4.13
N ASP A 760 -47.69 6.92 -3.29
CA ASP A 760 -48.81 7.87 -3.23
C ASP A 760 -48.65 8.83 -4.42
N ASP A 761 -49.13 8.42 -5.59
CA ASP A 761 -48.99 9.16 -6.86
C ASP A 761 -49.67 10.55 -6.85
N ASN A 762 -50.38 10.91 -5.78
CA ASN A 762 -51.08 12.20 -5.61
C ASN A 762 -50.45 13.15 -4.57
N LYS A 763 -49.35 12.81 -3.90
CA LYS A 763 -48.59 13.74 -3.05
C LYS A 763 -47.17 13.92 -3.56
N SER A 764 -47.00 14.87 -4.47
CA SER A 764 -45.67 15.41 -4.79
C SER A 764 -45.13 16.18 -3.59
N SER A 765 -44.02 15.72 -3.04
CA SER A 765 -43.17 16.49 -2.11
C SER A 765 -42.72 17.80 -2.76
N ASN A 766 -43.04 18.91 -2.11
CA ASN A 766 -42.73 20.32 -2.45
C ASN A 766 -42.81 20.69 -3.95
N PRO A 767 -43.99 21.11 -4.47
CA PRO A 767 -44.17 21.44 -5.89
C PRO A 767 -43.40 22.69 -6.37
N ILE A 768 -42.81 23.48 -5.46
CA ILE A 768 -41.98 24.64 -5.80
C ILE A 768 -40.51 24.26 -5.66
N VAL A 769 -39.83 24.11 -6.81
CA VAL A 769 -38.43 23.67 -6.91
C VAL A 769 -37.52 24.82 -7.34
N ASN A 770 -38.09 25.84 -8.00
CA ASN A 770 -37.39 27.05 -8.41
C ASN A 770 -38.33 28.26 -8.29
N LYS A 771 -38.17 29.04 -7.22
CA LYS A 771 -39.01 30.22 -6.95
C LYS A 771 -38.98 31.29 -8.06
N ASP A 772 -37.95 31.32 -8.89
CA ASP A 772 -37.78 32.30 -9.98
C ASP A 772 -37.92 31.68 -11.38
N GLY A 773 -38.30 30.39 -11.47
CA GLY A 773 -38.43 29.64 -12.72
C GLY A 773 -39.81 29.01 -12.92
N VAL A 774 -39.92 28.14 -13.93
CA VAL A 774 -41.14 27.37 -14.20
C VAL A 774 -41.19 26.15 -13.28
N ASN A 775 -42.27 26.05 -12.50
CA ASN A 775 -42.51 24.95 -11.57
C ASN A 775 -43.58 24.03 -12.17
N LYS A 776 -43.12 22.92 -12.77
CA LYS A 776 -43.98 21.97 -13.47
C LYS A 776 -44.62 20.97 -12.50
N ILE A 777 -45.94 20.92 -12.49
CA ILE A 777 -46.76 20.06 -11.62
C ILE A 777 -47.56 19.12 -12.52
N ILE A 778 -47.28 17.82 -12.44
CA ILE A 778 -47.98 16.82 -13.26
C ILE A 778 -48.96 16.05 -12.36
N VAL A 779 -50.25 16.15 -12.65
CA VAL A 779 -51.31 15.35 -12.03
C VAL A 779 -51.45 14.06 -12.85
N LYS A 780 -50.84 12.97 -12.37
CA LYS A 780 -50.86 11.66 -13.03
C LYS A 780 -52.29 11.09 -13.06
N ASP A 781 -52.65 10.41 -14.15
CA ASP A 781 -53.94 9.74 -14.35
C ASP A 781 -55.18 10.63 -14.08
N ALA A 782 -55.03 11.94 -14.29
CA ALA A 782 -56.10 12.90 -14.02
C ALA A 782 -57.30 12.72 -14.96
N ASP A 783 -58.38 12.18 -14.41
CA ASP A 783 -59.72 12.19 -15.00
C ASP A 783 -60.45 13.47 -14.57
N LEU A 784 -60.34 14.52 -15.38
CA LEU A 784 -60.94 15.83 -15.06
C LEU A 784 -62.47 15.78 -14.98
N THR A 785 -63.15 14.74 -15.48
CA THR A 785 -64.61 14.59 -15.28
C THR A 785 -64.97 14.26 -13.84
N LYS A 786 -64.02 13.74 -13.06
CA LYS A 786 -64.14 13.50 -11.60
C LYS A 786 -63.56 14.64 -10.76
N GLY A 787 -62.97 15.64 -11.41
CA GLY A 787 -62.25 16.74 -10.79
C GLY A 787 -60.82 16.37 -10.39
N ALA A 788 -59.91 17.35 -10.49
CA ALA A 788 -58.54 17.27 -10.02
C ALA A 788 -58.25 18.45 -9.08
N LYS A 789 -57.44 18.19 -8.04
CA LYS A 789 -57.03 19.18 -7.05
C LYS A 789 -55.52 19.21 -6.92
N VAL A 790 -54.94 20.41 -6.96
CA VAL A 790 -53.51 20.65 -6.70
C VAL A 790 -53.40 21.57 -5.51
N GLU A 791 -52.66 21.17 -4.47
CA GLU A 791 -52.38 21.98 -3.29
C GLU A 791 -50.90 22.36 -3.23
N ILE A 792 -50.63 23.63 -2.93
CA ILE A 792 -49.29 24.20 -2.80
C ILE A 792 -49.21 24.89 -1.44
N GLU A 793 -48.37 24.34 -0.56
CA GLU A 793 -48.20 24.81 0.81
C GLU A 793 -47.03 25.80 0.95
N ASP A 794 -46.06 25.78 0.03
CA ASP A 794 -44.93 26.72 0.01
C ASP A 794 -45.32 28.07 -0.59
N VAL A 795 -46.19 28.79 0.12
CA VAL A 795 -46.68 30.12 -0.26
C VAL A 795 -45.62 31.20 -0.13
N GLN A 796 -44.59 30.98 0.70
CA GLN A 796 -43.50 31.94 0.89
C GLN A 796 -42.60 32.01 -0.34
N SER A 797 -42.25 30.87 -0.93
CA SER A 797 -41.50 30.84 -2.20
C SER A 797 -42.27 31.44 -3.36
N VAL A 798 -43.60 31.32 -3.37
CA VAL A 798 -44.47 31.96 -4.38
C VAL A 798 -44.47 33.48 -4.20
N LYS A 799 -44.58 33.96 -2.96
CA LYS A 799 -44.57 35.39 -2.61
C LYS A 799 -43.22 36.08 -2.89
N ASP A 800 -42.11 35.41 -2.60
CA ASP A 800 -40.77 35.98 -2.75
C ASP A 800 -40.15 35.76 -4.15
N GLY A 801 -40.85 35.02 -5.01
CA GLY A 801 -40.36 34.53 -6.28
C GLY A 801 -40.97 35.23 -7.50
N LYS A 802 -40.28 35.17 -8.63
CA LYS A 802 -40.78 35.65 -9.94
C LYS A 802 -41.20 34.52 -10.89
N GLY A 803 -41.36 33.31 -10.36
CA GLY A 803 -41.64 32.11 -11.12
C GLY A 803 -43.07 31.97 -11.63
N SER A 804 -43.39 30.78 -12.13
CA SER A 804 -44.73 30.42 -12.62
C SER A 804 -45.05 28.96 -12.34
N PHE A 805 -46.34 28.64 -12.23
CA PHE A 805 -46.84 27.26 -12.25
C PHE A 805 -47.02 26.77 -13.69
N GLU A 806 -46.66 25.52 -13.97
CA GLU A 806 -47.07 24.79 -15.17
C GLU A 806 -47.78 23.50 -14.74
N ILE A 807 -49.11 23.55 -14.63
CA ILE A 807 -49.95 22.43 -14.19
C ILE A 807 -50.39 21.62 -15.40
N VAL A 808 -50.02 20.34 -15.43
CA VAL A 808 -50.43 19.38 -16.46
C VAL A 808 -51.38 18.38 -15.81
N ALA A 809 -52.66 18.42 -16.17
CA ALA A 809 -53.69 17.52 -15.66
C ALA A 809 -54.50 16.94 -16.82
N GLY A 810 -54.34 15.64 -17.07
CA GLY A 810 -55.02 14.93 -18.16
C GLY A 810 -54.65 15.54 -19.51
N ASN A 811 -55.65 16.03 -20.24
CA ASN A 811 -55.46 16.69 -21.52
C ASN A 811 -55.32 18.23 -21.42
N THR A 812 -55.19 18.78 -20.21
CA THR A 812 -55.14 20.22 -19.98
C THR A 812 -53.79 20.63 -19.39
N THR A 813 -53.19 21.68 -19.93
CA THR A 813 -51.99 22.35 -19.39
C THR A 813 -52.33 23.80 -19.06
N ILE A 814 -51.96 24.26 -17.86
CA ILE A 814 -52.17 25.63 -17.38
C ILE A 814 -50.83 26.22 -16.97
N LYS A 815 -50.43 27.32 -17.59
CA LYS A 815 -49.28 28.12 -17.18
C LYS A 815 -49.77 29.40 -16.51
N LEU A 816 -49.39 29.61 -15.25
CA LEU A 816 -49.84 30.76 -14.46
C LEU A 816 -48.64 31.40 -13.74
N PRO A 817 -48.31 32.69 -13.98
CA PRO A 817 -47.25 33.38 -13.23
C PRO A 817 -47.65 33.57 -11.77
N PHE A 818 -46.67 33.59 -10.86
CA PHE A 818 -46.93 33.82 -9.43
C PHE A 818 -47.61 35.16 -9.16
N SER A 819 -47.28 36.19 -9.95
CA SER A 819 -47.86 37.54 -9.89
C SER A 819 -49.39 37.58 -10.11
N ALA A 820 -49.97 36.50 -10.62
CA ALA A 820 -51.43 36.38 -10.79
C ALA A 820 -52.17 36.33 -9.45
N ILE A 821 -51.49 35.98 -8.36
CA ILE A 821 -52.03 35.92 -7.01
C ILE A 821 -51.57 37.17 -6.26
N ASP A 822 -52.48 37.81 -5.52
CA ASP A 822 -52.15 38.96 -4.68
C ASP A 822 -51.35 38.49 -3.45
N ASP A 823 -50.12 39.00 -3.32
CA ASP A 823 -49.18 38.69 -2.22
C ASP A 823 -49.77 38.95 -0.82
N SER A 824 -50.77 39.83 -0.71
CA SER A 824 -51.45 40.11 0.56
C SER A 824 -52.30 38.94 1.06
N LEU A 825 -52.68 38.01 0.17
CA LEU A 825 -53.43 36.79 0.51
C LEU A 825 -52.50 35.66 0.97
N LEU A 826 -51.22 35.71 0.59
CA LEU A 826 -50.20 34.71 0.91
C LEU A 826 -49.57 35.02 2.28
N VAL A 827 -50.21 34.54 3.35
CA VAL A 827 -49.71 34.61 4.72
C VAL A 827 -49.21 33.25 5.21
N GLU A 828 -48.40 33.24 6.26
CA GLU A 828 -47.85 32.01 6.84
C GLU A 828 -48.97 31.02 7.22
N GLY A 829 -48.81 29.76 6.78
CA GLY A 829 -49.82 28.70 6.99
C GLY A 829 -50.95 28.66 5.95
N SER A 830 -50.99 29.58 4.99
CA SER A 830 -51.93 29.51 3.86
C SER A 830 -51.52 28.46 2.82
N LYS A 831 -52.47 28.04 1.98
CA LYS A 831 -52.28 27.14 0.83
C LYS A 831 -52.86 27.73 -0.43
N ILE A 832 -52.20 27.52 -1.56
CA ILE A 832 -52.77 27.79 -2.88
C ILE A 832 -53.39 26.50 -3.40
N VAL A 833 -54.64 26.56 -3.84
CA VAL A 833 -55.40 25.38 -4.27
C VAL A 833 -55.96 25.61 -5.67
N PHE A 834 -55.60 24.76 -6.62
CA PHE A 834 -56.22 24.68 -7.94
C PHE A 834 -57.26 23.57 -7.94
N GLU A 835 -58.46 23.88 -8.40
CA GLU A 835 -59.52 22.89 -8.67
C GLU A 835 -59.86 22.94 -10.16
N LEU A 836 -59.64 21.82 -10.85
CA LEU A 836 -59.81 21.68 -12.29
C LEU A 836 -60.84 20.60 -12.55
N ASN A 837 -61.92 20.91 -13.27
CA ASN A 837 -62.94 19.93 -13.60
C ASN A 837 -63.54 20.16 -15.00
N ILE A 838 -63.97 19.07 -15.62
CA ILE A 838 -64.70 19.09 -16.90
C ILE A 838 -66.13 18.64 -16.61
N GLU A 839 -67.09 19.52 -16.86
CA GLU A 839 -68.52 19.22 -16.76
C GLU A 839 -69.05 18.76 -18.13
N GLU A 840 -69.56 17.54 -18.18
CA GLU A 840 -70.29 17.00 -19.34
C GLU A 840 -71.79 17.19 -19.14
N ASN A 841 -72.55 17.30 -20.24
CA ASN A 841 -74.02 17.46 -20.23
C ASN A 841 -74.55 18.72 -19.53
N SER A 842 -73.73 19.76 -19.40
CA SER A 842 -74.15 21.05 -18.84
C SER A 842 -75.18 21.76 -19.74
N ASP A 843 -76.16 22.42 -19.11
CA ASP A 843 -77.14 23.28 -19.78
C ASP A 843 -76.49 24.40 -20.61
N ILE A 844 -75.24 24.79 -20.27
CA ILE A 844 -74.44 25.81 -20.97
C ILE A 844 -74.15 25.38 -22.41
N VAL A 845 -73.88 24.09 -22.64
CA VAL A 845 -73.37 23.57 -23.92
C VAL A 845 -74.37 22.72 -24.69
N LYS A 846 -75.54 22.41 -24.10
CA LYS A 846 -76.54 21.49 -24.68
C LYS A 846 -76.97 21.86 -26.11
N ASN A 847 -77.05 23.15 -26.42
CA ASN A 847 -77.50 23.65 -27.73
C ASN A 847 -76.35 24.02 -28.70
N LEU A 848 -75.10 23.96 -28.26
CA LEU A 848 -73.94 24.34 -29.08
C LEU A 848 -73.56 23.27 -30.11
N LYS A 849 -72.83 23.62 -31.16
CA LYS A 849 -72.27 22.66 -32.12
C LYS A 849 -70.83 22.33 -31.71
N GLY A 850 -70.47 21.04 -31.73
CA GLY A 850 -69.13 20.57 -31.34
C GLY A 850 -69.09 19.86 -29.98
N ASN A 851 -67.96 19.99 -29.27
CA ASN A 851 -67.70 19.33 -27.98
C ASN A 851 -68.64 19.84 -26.87
N LYS A 852 -69.21 18.90 -26.11
CA LYS A 852 -70.24 19.16 -25.07
C LYS A 852 -69.63 19.20 -23.68
N LYS A 853 -68.50 19.90 -23.56
CA LYS A 853 -67.70 20.00 -22.34
C LYS A 853 -67.56 21.46 -21.90
N VAL A 854 -67.72 21.68 -20.61
CA VAL A 854 -67.36 22.94 -19.94
C VAL A 854 -66.11 22.68 -19.11
N TYR A 855 -65.03 23.39 -19.43
CA TYR A 855 -63.77 23.33 -18.69
C TYR A 855 -63.82 24.37 -17.58
N ASN A 856 -63.89 23.92 -16.35
CA ASN A 856 -64.04 24.75 -15.16
C ASN A 856 -62.73 24.75 -14.38
N PHE A 857 -62.14 25.94 -14.22
CA PHE A 857 -60.90 26.15 -13.50
C PHE A 857 -61.16 27.12 -12.37
N ASN A 858 -60.74 26.76 -11.15
CA ASN A 858 -60.84 27.60 -9.98
C ASN A 858 -59.50 27.64 -9.25
N LEU A 859 -59.17 28.81 -8.71
CA LEU A 859 -57.97 29.05 -7.91
C LEU A 859 -58.38 29.66 -6.59
N TYR A 860 -57.89 29.08 -5.49
CA TYR A 860 -58.17 29.57 -4.16
C TYR A 860 -56.89 29.81 -3.38
N VAL A 861 -56.95 30.77 -2.47
CA VAL A 861 -56.04 30.85 -1.33
C VAL A 861 -56.81 30.45 -0.08
N VAL A 862 -56.33 29.40 0.59
CA VAL A 862 -56.93 28.84 1.80
C VAL A 862 -56.09 29.23 2.99
N ASN A 863 -56.68 29.87 4.00
CA ASN A 863 -56.02 30.27 5.23
C ASN A 863 -56.84 29.80 6.43
N GLY A 864 -56.39 28.74 7.11
CA GLY A 864 -57.20 28.03 8.10
C GLY A 864 -58.52 27.55 7.50
N ASP A 865 -59.64 27.93 8.11
CA ASP A 865 -60.99 27.62 7.62
C ASP A 865 -61.49 28.59 6.51
N SER A 866 -60.75 29.66 6.22
CA SER A 866 -61.13 30.65 5.21
C SER A 866 -60.67 30.23 3.81
N LYS A 867 -61.58 30.22 2.82
CA LYS A 867 -61.31 29.91 1.41
C LYS A 867 -61.64 31.12 0.54
N THR A 868 -60.62 31.77 -0.02
CA THR A 868 -60.77 32.95 -0.90
C THR A 868 -60.63 32.53 -2.36
N LEU A 869 -61.67 32.74 -3.18
CA LEU A 869 -61.64 32.47 -4.62
C LEU A 869 -60.95 33.60 -5.37
N ILE A 870 -59.94 33.27 -6.18
CA ILE A 870 -59.26 34.18 -7.10
C ILE A 870 -59.90 34.05 -8.48
N HIS A 871 -60.96 34.81 -8.71
CA HIS A 871 -61.63 34.83 -10.02
C HIS A 871 -60.80 35.61 -11.04
N LYS A 872 -60.45 36.87 -10.75
CA LYS A 872 -59.61 37.73 -11.60
C LYS A 872 -58.18 37.78 -11.08
N PHE A 873 -57.20 37.67 -11.96
CA PHE A 873 -55.79 37.70 -11.59
C PHE A 873 -55.34 39.12 -11.21
N ASN A 874 -54.41 39.19 -10.25
CA ASN A 874 -53.82 40.44 -9.78
C ASN A 874 -52.97 41.09 -10.88
N ASP A 875 -52.03 40.33 -11.45
CA ASP A 875 -51.22 40.75 -12.61
C ASP A 875 -50.87 39.56 -13.53
N GLY A 876 -50.86 39.80 -14.85
CA GLY A 876 -50.58 38.81 -15.88
C GLY A 876 -51.80 38.02 -16.40
N GLU A 877 -51.53 37.02 -17.24
CA GLU A 877 -52.52 36.13 -17.85
C GLU A 877 -52.11 34.67 -17.66
N ALA A 878 -53.09 33.78 -17.52
CA ALA A 878 -52.87 32.35 -17.65
C ALA A 878 -52.84 31.95 -19.12
N GLU A 879 -51.91 31.08 -19.52
CA GLU A 879 -51.92 30.41 -20.81
C GLU A 879 -52.42 28.97 -20.61
N ILE A 880 -53.54 28.64 -21.24
CA ILE A 880 -54.21 27.36 -21.08
C ILE A 880 -54.21 26.63 -22.42
N THR A 881 -53.78 25.38 -22.43
CA THR A 881 -53.81 24.49 -23.59
C THR A 881 -54.65 23.27 -23.26
N ILE A 882 -55.63 22.98 -24.12
CA ILE A 882 -56.51 21.81 -24.02
C ILE A 882 -56.31 20.96 -25.27
N THR A 883 -55.90 19.71 -25.09
CA THR A 883 -55.72 18.74 -26.17
C THR A 883 -57.00 17.94 -26.38
N LEU A 884 -57.61 18.07 -27.55
CA LEU A 884 -58.79 17.30 -27.94
C LEU A 884 -58.38 15.92 -28.46
N THR A 885 -59.22 14.91 -28.27
CA THR A 885 -59.04 13.63 -28.98
C THR A 885 -59.37 13.79 -30.46
N ASP A 886 -58.90 12.86 -31.29
CA ASP A 886 -59.24 12.85 -32.73
C ASP A 886 -60.76 12.81 -32.97
N GLU A 887 -61.48 12.09 -32.12
CA GLU A 887 -62.95 12.04 -32.17
C GLU A 887 -63.57 13.38 -31.81
N GLU A 888 -63.08 14.05 -30.76
CA GLU A 888 -63.60 15.36 -30.33
C GLU A 888 -63.35 16.45 -31.36
N ILE A 889 -62.14 16.53 -31.93
CA ILE A 889 -61.82 17.56 -32.90
C ILE A 889 -62.53 17.34 -34.23
N SER A 890 -62.83 16.09 -34.62
CA SER A 890 -63.60 15.78 -35.83
C SER A 890 -65.02 16.36 -35.84
N LYS A 891 -65.54 16.73 -34.65
CA LYS A 891 -66.87 17.35 -34.47
C LYS A 891 -66.90 18.84 -34.83
N PHE A 892 -65.75 19.45 -35.15
CA PHE A 892 -65.62 20.88 -35.46
C PHE A 892 -65.08 21.13 -36.87
N ASN A 893 -65.46 22.25 -37.47
CA ASN A 893 -64.69 22.90 -38.52
C ASN A 893 -63.46 23.57 -37.90
N LYS A 894 -62.26 23.03 -38.16
CA LYS A 894 -60.98 23.48 -37.59
C LYS A 894 -60.71 24.98 -37.80
N ASP A 895 -61.14 25.55 -38.92
CA ASP A 895 -60.93 26.98 -39.24
C ASP A 895 -61.81 27.92 -38.41
N LYS A 896 -62.78 27.37 -37.68
CA LYS A 896 -63.74 28.11 -36.84
C LYS A 896 -63.58 27.85 -35.36
N ILE A 897 -62.65 27.00 -34.92
CA ILE A 897 -62.50 26.67 -33.50
C ILE A 897 -62.10 27.93 -32.72
N THR A 898 -62.83 28.22 -31.65
CA THR A 898 -62.58 29.34 -30.74
C THR A 898 -62.97 28.92 -29.33
N VAL A 899 -62.20 29.39 -28.35
CA VAL A 899 -62.54 29.26 -26.94
C VAL A 899 -63.42 30.43 -26.52
N PHE A 900 -64.51 30.13 -25.82
CA PHE A 900 -65.41 31.10 -25.25
C PHE A 900 -65.34 31.04 -23.73
N TYR A 901 -65.14 32.19 -23.12
CA TYR A 901 -65.40 32.40 -21.69
C TYR A 901 -66.92 32.52 -21.50
N TYR A 902 -67.47 31.79 -20.53
CA TYR A 902 -68.87 31.94 -20.12
C TYR A 902 -68.95 32.76 -18.84
N ASN A 903 -69.45 33.98 -18.94
CA ASN A 903 -69.66 34.84 -17.80
C ASN A 903 -70.96 34.41 -17.08
N GLU A 904 -70.80 33.88 -15.87
CA GLU A 904 -71.95 33.37 -15.11
C GLU A 904 -72.86 34.47 -14.56
N GLU A 905 -72.38 35.71 -14.43
CA GLU A 905 -73.17 36.86 -13.96
C GLU A 905 -74.09 37.38 -15.07
N THR A 906 -73.54 37.57 -16.26
CA THR A 906 -74.28 38.08 -17.43
C THR A 906 -74.93 36.98 -18.26
N LYS A 907 -74.61 35.70 -17.97
CA LYS A 907 -75.03 34.52 -18.74
C LYS A 907 -74.70 34.62 -20.24
N SER A 908 -73.58 35.27 -20.56
CA SER A 908 -73.14 35.53 -21.94
C SER A 908 -71.80 34.86 -22.25
N PHE A 909 -71.54 34.63 -23.54
CA PHE A 909 -70.25 34.14 -24.03
C PHE A 909 -69.38 35.29 -24.56
N GLU A 910 -68.10 35.23 -24.25
CA GLU A 910 -67.08 36.14 -24.77
C GLU A 910 -66.00 35.32 -25.49
N SER A 911 -65.76 35.62 -26.77
CA SER A 911 -64.74 34.91 -27.55
C SER A 911 -63.34 35.30 -27.11
N LEU A 912 -62.47 34.31 -26.91
CA LEU A 912 -61.06 34.51 -26.60
C LEU A 912 -60.19 34.30 -27.82
N LYS A 913 -59.08 35.04 -27.90
CA LYS A 913 -58.06 34.80 -28.92
C LYS A 913 -57.51 33.37 -28.74
N THR A 914 -57.73 32.55 -29.76
CA THR A 914 -57.46 31.11 -29.73
C THR A 914 -56.46 30.75 -30.81
N SER A 915 -55.52 29.87 -30.49
CA SER A 915 -54.61 29.24 -31.45
C SER A 915 -54.82 27.72 -31.46
N LEU A 916 -54.81 27.12 -32.65
CA LEU A 916 -54.93 25.68 -32.84
C LEU A 916 -53.63 25.14 -33.43
N ASP A 917 -53.04 24.13 -32.78
CA ASP A 917 -51.90 23.36 -33.29
C ASP A 917 -52.18 21.86 -33.17
N GLY A 918 -52.37 21.19 -34.32
CA GLY A 918 -52.85 19.82 -34.37
C GLY A 918 -54.23 19.66 -33.71
N ASN A 919 -54.26 19.01 -32.54
CA ASN A 919 -55.46 18.85 -31.71
C ASN A 919 -55.45 19.71 -30.44
N SER A 920 -54.42 20.52 -30.25
CA SER A 920 -54.23 21.37 -29.07
C SER A 920 -54.82 22.76 -29.30
N VAL A 921 -55.78 23.14 -28.46
CA VAL A 921 -56.42 24.46 -28.45
C VAL A 921 -55.82 25.27 -27.32
N ALA A 922 -55.10 26.35 -27.64
CA ALA A 922 -54.47 27.22 -26.66
C ALA A 922 -55.08 28.63 -26.65
N PHE A 923 -55.20 29.23 -25.46
CA PHE A 923 -55.75 30.56 -25.25
C PHE A 923 -55.13 31.22 -24.01
N LYS A 924 -55.22 32.55 -23.96
CA LYS A 924 -54.82 33.33 -22.77
C LYS A 924 -56.04 33.97 -22.11
N THR A 925 -56.00 34.07 -20.79
CA THR A 925 -57.10 34.63 -20.01
C THR A 925 -56.57 35.37 -18.76
N PRO A 926 -57.17 36.51 -18.38
CA PRO A 926 -56.82 37.24 -17.15
C PRO A 926 -57.61 36.77 -15.92
N HIS A 927 -58.37 35.68 -16.04
CA HIS A 927 -59.20 35.15 -14.96
C HIS A 927 -59.36 33.62 -15.07
N PHE A 928 -59.82 32.98 -14.00
CA PHE A 928 -60.27 31.59 -14.03
C PHE A 928 -61.78 31.50 -13.89
N SER A 929 -62.39 30.62 -14.69
CA SER A 929 -63.84 30.44 -14.76
C SER A 929 -64.18 29.22 -15.63
N LYS A 930 -65.37 29.25 -16.25
CA LYS A 930 -65.90 28.26 -17.18
C LYS A 930 -65.58 28.63 -18.63
N TYR A 931 -64.95 27.70 -19.34
CA TYR A 931 -64.56 27.83 -20.73
C TYR A 931 -65.21 26.74 -21.58
N VAL A 932 -65.56 27.09 -22.82
CA VAL A 932 -66.14 26.18 -23.80
C VAL A 932 -65.39 26.30 -25.12
N ILE A 933 -65.12 25.18 -25.76
CA ILE A 933 -64.55 25.15 -27.11
C ILE A 933 -65.70 25.01 -28.12
N GLY A 934 -65.87 25.99 -29.00
CA GLY A 934 -66.97 26.08 -29.95
C GLY A 934 -66.52 26.50 -31.36
N GLU A 935 -67.41 26.36 -32.35
CA GLU A 935 -67.21 27.02 -33.65
C GLU A 935 -67.68 28.49 -33.57
N ALA A 936 -66.85 29.42 -34.01
CA ALA A 936 -67.18 30.83 -34.10
C ALA A 936 -68.25 31.10 -35.18
N ALA A 937 -69.32 31.77 -34.77
CA ALA A 937 -70.33 32.36 -35.64
C ALA A 937 -70.45 33.85 -35.34
N ASN A 938 -70.24 34.67 -36.37
CA ASN A 938 -70.39 36.12 -36.24
C ASN A 938 -71.87 36.48 -36.31
N ASP A 939 -72.38 37.12 -35.27
CA ASP A 939 -73.73 37.67 -35.29
C ASP A 939 -73.75 38.97 -36.10
N SER A 940 -74.39 38.90 -37.27
CA SER A 940 -74.60 40.03 -38.17
C SER A 940 -75.31 41.25 -37.55
N LYS A 941 -75.99 41.11 -36.41
CA LYS A 941 -76.72 42.21 -35.74
C LYS A 941 -75.94 42.89 -34.63
N THR A 942 -75.16 42.14 -33.85
CA THR A 942 -74.43 42.67 -32.69
C THR A 942 -72.93 42.83 -32.95
N GLY A 943 -72.39 42.26 -34.02
CA GLY A 943 -70.96 42.24 -34.31
C GLY A 943 -70.16 41.32 -33.37
N LEU A 944 -70.82 40.61 -32.46
CA LEU A 944 -70.21 39.68 -31.52
C LEU A 944 -69.93 38.33 -32.19
N THR A 945 -68.82 37.72 -31.80
CA THR A 945 -68.51 36.33 -32.13
C THR A 945 -69.08 35.44 -31.04
N LEU A 946 -70.04 34.57 -31.39
CA LEU A 946 -70.73 33.66 -30.46
C LEU A 946 -70.51 32.20 -30.88
N PRO A 947 -70.66 31.23 -29.96
CA PRO A 947 -70.56 29.82 -30.31
C PRO A 947 -71.75 29.38 -31.18
N GLN A 948 -71.48 28.68 -32.28
CA GLN A 948 -72.49 28.17 -33.21
C GLN A 948 -73.41 27.14 -32.53
N THR A 949 -74.72 27.17 -32.83
CA THR A 949 -75.71 26.21 -32.31
C THR A 949 -75.99 25.06 -33.29
N GLY A 950 -76.39 23.90 -32.77
CA GLY A 950 -76.54 22.64 -33.51
C GLY A 950 -77.90 22.37 -34.17
N SER A 951 -78.87 23.28 -34.07
CA SER A 951 -80.23 23.12 -34.64
C SER A 951 -80.65 24.34 -35.46
N MET A 952 -81.52 24.13 -36.45
CA MET A 952 -82.12 25.17 -37.30
C MET A 952 -83.23 25.93 -36.53
N VAL A 953 -82.94 26.31 -35.28
CA VAL A 953 -83.78 27.13 -34.40
C VAL A 953 -82.93 28.34 -34.01
N GLY A 954 -83.42 29.53 -34.37
CA GLY A 954 -82.62 30.73 -34.55
C GLY A 954 -81.77 31.16 -33.35
N MET A 955 -80.64 31.78 -33.69
CA MET A 955 -79.65 32.52 -32.88
C MET A 955 -80.26 33.53 -31.86
N ASN A 956 -81.58 33.74 -31.86
CA ASN A 956 -82.32 34.60 -30.96
C ASN A 956 -82.43 34.07 -29.51
N SER A 957 -82.14 32.79 -29.24
CA SER A 957 -82.18 32.23 -27.88
C SER A 957 -80.93 32.50 -27.04
N LEU A 958 -79.81 32.94 -27.65
CA LEU A 958 -78.59 33.37 -26.94
C LEU A 958 -78.59 34.88 -26.64
N LEU A 959 -79.37 35.68 -27.38
CA LEU A 959 -79.49 37.14 -27.20
C LEU A 959 -80.52 37.56 -26.13
N GLY A 960 -81.30 36.61 -25.58
CA GLY A 960 -82.38 36.88 -24.64
C GLY A 960 -81.97 37.33 -23.23
N ILE A 961 -80.68 37.47 -22.93
CA ILE A 961 -80.17 37.95 -21.62
C ILE A 961 -79.40 39.28 -21.78
N SER A 962 -79.37 39.88 -22.97
CA SER A 962 -78.56 41.07 -23.27
C SER A 962 -79.38 42.33 -23.58
N ILE A 963 -80.35 42.71 -22.74
CA ILE A 963 -80.93 44.08 -22.74
C ILE A 963 -81.30 44.47 -21.29
N ILE A 964 -80.96 45.73 -20.90
CA ILE A 964 -81.10 46.43 -19.59
C ILE A 964 -79.79 46.31 -18.77
N LEU A 965 -78.87 47.30 -18.64
CA LEU A 965 -78.92 48.76 -18.59
C LEU A 965 -77.54 49.37 -18.99
N ILE A 966 -77.48 50.05 -20.13
CA ILE A 966 -76.60 51.23 -20.30
C ILE A 966 -77.55 52.43 -20.32
N ALA A 967 -77.99 52.86 -19.14
CA ALA A 967 -78.63 54.14 -18.89
C ALA A 967 -78.81 54.33 -17.37
N LEU A 968 -77.70 54.54 -16.65
CA LEU A 968 -77.62 55.26 -15.36
C LEU A 968 -76.16 55.29 -14.89
N GLY A 969 -75.31 55.90 -15.73
CA GLY A 969 -74.13 56.59 -15.22
C GLY A 969 -74.55 57.96 -14.71
N PHE A 970 -73.96 58.37 -13.59
CA PHE A 970 -74.11 59.62 -12.83
C PHE A 970 -75.06 59.59 -11.63
N VAL A 971 -74.50 60.01 -10.48
CA VAL A 971 -75.06 60.16 -9.11
C VAL A 971 -74.92 58.84 -8.31
N LEU A 972 -73.91 58.59 -7.48
CA LEU A 972 -73.40 59.39 -6.35
C LEU A 972 -72.01 58.87 -5.87
N VAL A 973 -71.06 59.79 -5.80
CA VAL A 973 -69.88 59.74 -4.94
C VAL A 973 -70.27 60.12 -3.51
N LYS A 974 -69.59 59.51 -2.50
CA LYS A 974 -69.54 59.82 -1.04
C LYS A 974 -70.55 59.13 -0.09
N LYS A 975 -70.07 58.15 0.68
CA LYS A 975 -69.74 58.23 2.13
C LYS A 975 -69.39 56.83 2.66
N ARG A 976 -68.13 56.58 3.02
CA ARG A 976 -67.60 56.54 4.41
C ARG A 976 -68.18 55.43 5.30
N ALA A 977 -67.29 54.48 5.62
CA ALA A 977 -66.94 54.00 6.95
C ALA A 977 -68.06 53.72 7.97
N LYS A 978 -68.21 52.45 8.36
CA LYS A 978 -68.02 52.01 9.75
C LYS A 978 -68.19 50.48 9.92
N ILE A 979 -67.21 49.94 10.64
CA ILE A 979 -67.11 48.64 11.35
C ILE A 979 -66.81 47.44 10.45
#